data_AF-A0A8J7MIT1-F1
#
_entry.id   AF-A0A8J7MIT1-F1
#
_cell.length_a   1.000
_cell.length_b   1.000
_cell.length_c   1.000
_cell.angle_alpha   90.00
_cell.angle_beta   90.00
_cell.angle_gamma   90.00
#
_symmetry.space_group_name_H-M   'P 1'
#
loop_
_entity.id
_entity.type
_entity.pdbx_description
1 polymer ?
#
loop_
_entity_poly.entity_id
_entity_poly.type
_entity_poly.pdbx_seq_one_letter_code
_entity_poly.pdbx_strand_id
1 'polypeptide(L)'
;MRFTLYFLIFSIFFSLTINAQTASSIVETSNFSGALLESLIIKKINAHRKEKNLDTLENDATLAKAAANHASYQGSVKKLTHAQKSVRLKTPSLRVANYGGNFNLVGENVALVSFNSKSSYAAVSEDFFQSWMNSPPHYQNIIAPNYKHSGIRFRFGKDPKTRQPIIYAAHVFAGLKAHFFSKVARDNYGILPFNSSCNRYKNTGGIAEVLANFIIIKKDSIYLHYHNLRHIKQYFLTGENDGFAIDIVERAQFPCDNPNLTSAVGAYKGVSLPPKYREELLVNNPMHAQNKFLAFLGVLPDGLVDNYQLNVLSIRNNCACSNSNYLEVPVNDIPLVKILPVWHTTFKVNKLDYKEQVTEVQFSQGKSVLNSTEISTIKSLITQHKQNIQRVHIFATSSIEGSSEKNEQLGINRAEYIKDVFEKAGYSPKIINYHTLERWDLFRKQIKGTPFAFLLQLSNPQIQERLNTDKILFDKIEYLLAQQRKTQITIKVSTEEKFSTIPDDEAELLAEFERLLKAKELEAALELQSKMVYAFVNDKLDKATLLATKIPLEKEYIPMLSNQIAVELFFSDYIPHSVLVPNWGDPFFSVDLDFVDKLMNLIKLSETDLPLQYNLSAFAIKYMRYTRSGIMDAALLYQKILGFSDAEVYGKLSTWNKTEIERLKLNFHLAAADYYYQKFEYEKRGNSLEYVREHYSSQDLKIDESLYLAKYFNQNYRFQWAIDLLKASLENAPKHEDTYFTYVQTSTLLQDFNKALETPYLEDLDKALQMNQSRWCTWMNTNYQLMHNADFKAVYCVRCLGVK
;
A
#
# COMPACT_ATOMS: atom_id res chain seq x y z
N MET A 1 23.58 -35.31 -103.52
CA MET A 1 22.36 -34.59 -103.98
C MET A 1 21.93 -33.68 -102.85
N ARG A 2 22.24 -32.37 -102.85
CA ARG A 2 21.49 -31.28 -103.52
C ARG A 2 19.96 -31.48 -103.42
N PHE A 3 19.27 -30.72 -102.58
CA PHE A 3 18.63 -29.46 -103.01
C PHE A 3 18.02 -28.68 -101.83
N THR A 4 18.22 -27.37 -101.93
CA THR A 4 17.75 -26.25 -101.11
C THR A 4 16.25 -26.01 -101.33
N LEU A 5 15.49 -25.65 -100.29
CA LEU A 5 14.36 -24.72 -100.46
C LEU A 5 14.06 -23.95 -99.16
N TYR A 6 14.05 -22.63 -99.31
CA TYR A 6 13.77 -21.61 -98.31
C TYR A 6 12.32 -21.68 -97.80
N PHE A 7 12.11 -21.48 -96.50
CA PHE A 7 10.92 -20.80 -95.99
C PHE A 7 11.29 -19.87 -94.82
N LEU A 8 11.16 -18.58 -95.08
CA LEU A 8 11.34 -17.46 -94.16
C LEU A 8 10.04 -17.34 -93.33
N ILE A 9 10.08 -17.60 -92.02
CA ILE A 9 8.98 -17.24 -91.11
C ILE A 9 9.39 -15.96 -90.38
N PHE A 10 8.74 -14.86 -90.78
CA PHE A 10 8.90 -13.53 -90.20
C PHE A 10 8.15 -13.47 -88.87
N SER A 11 8.86 -13.53 -87.74
CA SER A 11 8.29 -13.28 -86.42
C SER A 11 7.97 -11.79 -86.26
N ILE A 12 6.70 -11.42 -86.44
CA ILE A 12 6.19 -10.11 -86.05
C ILE A 12 6.02 -10.11 -84.53
N PHE A 13 7.06 -9.69 -83.80
CA PHE A 13 6.90 -9.21 -82.43
C PHE A 13 6.26 -7.82 -82.50
N PHE A 14 4.95 -7.74 -82.29
CA PHE A 14 4.29 -6.48 -81.95
C PHE A 14 4.77 -6.07 -80.54
N SER A 15 5.81 -5.25 -80.47
CA SER A 15 6.18 -4.53 -79.25
C SER A 15 5.05 -3.53 -78.96
N LEU A 16 4.05 -3.94 -78.18
CA LEU A 16 3.15 -3.02 -77.50
C LEU A 16 3.99 -2.23 -76.50
N THR A 17 4.49 -1.06 -76.92
CA THR A 17 5.01 -0.05 -76.01
C THR A 17 3.84 0.49 -75.21
N ILE A 18 3.52 -0.15 -74.09
CA ILE A 18 2.67 0.44 -73.07
C ILE A 18 3.49 1.58 -72.46
N ASN A 19 3.23 2.81 -72.89
CA ASN A 19 3.84 4.00 -72.28
C ASN A 19 3.42 4.04 -70.80
N ALA A 20 4.35 3.76 -69.89
CA ALA A 20 4.12 3.91 -68.46
C ALA A 20 3.86 5.39 -68.14
N GLN A 21 2.86 5.66 -67.31
CA GLN A 21 2.54 7.03 -66.88
C GLN A 21 3.70 7.65 -66.10
N THR A 22 3.93 8.95 -66.30
CA THR A 22 5.01 9.71 -65.65
C THR A 22 4.42 10.91 -64.88
N ALA A 23 5.25 11.63 -64.13
CA ALA A 23 4.81 12.80 -63.37
C ALA A 23 4.17 13.90 -64.25
N SER A 24 4.53 13.99 -65.53
CA SER A 24 3.96 14.96 -66.47
C SER A 24 2.69 14.46 -67.17
N SER A 25 2.33 13.17 -67.03
CA SER A 25 1.08 12.64 -67.57
C SER A 25 -0.13 13.35 -66.94
N ILE A 26 -1.16 13.58 -67.75
CA ILE A 26 -2.43 14.16 -67.29
C ILE A 26 -3.20 13.12 -66.47
N VAL A 27 -3.86 13.59 -65.40
CA VAL A 27 -4.70 12.74 -64.55
C VAL A 27 -6.05 12.53 -65.23
N GLU A 28 -6.31 11.28 -65.63
CA GLU A 28 -7.57 10.85 -66.22
C GLU A 28 -8.28 9.84 -65.32
N THR A 29 -9.60 9.96 -65.19
CA THR A 29 -10.39 9.07 -64.33
C THR A 29 -10.43 7.62 -64.82
N SER A 30 -10.40 7.42 -66.15
CA SER A 30 -10.43 6.12 -66.82
C SER A 30 -9.11 5.35 -66.71
N ASN A 31 -8.00 6.05 -66.54
CA ASN A 31 -6.65 5.49 -66.53
C ASN A 31 -5.83 6.08 -65.37
N PHE A 32 -6.34 5.97 -64.14
CA PHE A 32 -5.68 6.56 -62.97
C PHE A 32 -4.67 5.60 -62.32
N SER A 33 -3.42 6.05 -62.19
CA SER A 33 -2.37 5.39 -61.42
C SER A 33 -2.28 5.98 -60.01
N GLY A 34 -3.04 5.38 -59.08
CA GLY A 34 -2.93 5.73 -57.66
C GLY A 34 -1.54 5.47 -57.09
N ALA A 35 -0.82 4.45 -57.58
CA ALA A 35 0.53 4.14 -57.16
C ALA A 35 1.54 5.23 -57.55
N LEU A 36 1.42 5.77 -58.77
CA LEU A 36 2.25 6.89 -59.22
C LEU A 36 1.99 8.12 -58.36
N LEU A 37 0.71 8.48 -58.15
CA LEU A 37 0.35 9.65 -57.34
C LEU A 37 0.85 9.51 -55.88
N GLU A 38 0.66 8.35 -55.25
CA GLU A 38 1.19 8.06 -53.93
C GLU A 38 2.72 8.21 -53.88
N SER A 39 3.44 7.67 -54.87
CA SER A 39 4.91 7.73 -54.93
C SER A 39 5.44 9.16 -55.01
N LEU A 40 4.75 10.05 -55.75
CA LEU A 40 5.13 11.45 -55.88
C LEU A 40 4.89 12.22 -54.57
N ILE A 41 3.75 11.98 -53.93
CA ILE A 41 3.38 12.62 -52.66
C ILE A 41 4.33 12.17 -51.55
N ILE A 42 4.54 10.85 -51.38
CA ILE A 42 5.40 10.35 -50.31
C ILE A 42 6.85 10.78 -50.50
N LYS A 43 7.33 10.92 -51.74
CA LYS A 43 8.67 11.47 -52.03
C LYS A 43 8.81 12.92 -51.53
N LYS A 44 7.80 13.77 -51.73
CA LYS A 44 7.79 15.15 -51.22
C LYS A 44 7.76 15.19 -49.69
N ILE A 45 6.89 14.38 -49.08
CA ILE A 45 6.78 14.26 -47.61
C ILE A 45 8.10 13.79 -47.01
N ASN A 46 8.72 12.75 -47.58
CA ASN A 46 9.99 12.22 -47.08
C ASN A 46 11.17 13.17 -47.33
N ALA A 47 11.15 13.97 -48.40
CA ALA A 47 12.13 15.05 -48.58
C ALA A 47 12.01 16.10 -47.46
N HIS A 48 10.78 16.57 -47.18
CA HIS A 48 10.53 17.51 -46.09
C HIS A 48 10.90 16.95 -44.71
N ARG A 49 10.60 15.66 -44.46
CA ARG A 49 11.00 14.99 -43.21
C ARG A 49 12.52 14.94 -43.05
N LYS A 50 13.26 14.67 -44.13
CA LYS A 50 14.73 14.71 -44.13
C LYS A 50 15.26 16.12 -43.83
N GLU A 51 14.64 17.17 -44.38
CA GLU A 51 14.99 18.57 -44.05
C GLU A 51 14.76 18.91 -42.57
N LYS A 52 13.88 18.17 -41.89
CA LYS A 52 13.64 18.27 -40.44
C LYS A 52 14.45 17.28 -39.60
N ASN A 53 15.42 16.58 -40.19
CA ASN A 53 16.22 15.53 -39.55
C ASN A 53 15.37 14.38 -38.97
N LEU A 54 14.30 14.00 -39.68
CA LEU A 54 13.42 12.90 -39.31
C LEU A 54 13.58 11.72 -40.27
N ASP A 55 13.35 10.51 -39.77
CA ASP A 55 13.32 9.29 -40.58
C ASP A 55 12.24 9.36 -41.67
N THR A 56 12.49 8.73 -42.80
CA THR A 56 11.50 8.58 -43.87
C THR A 56 10.39 7.62 -43.47
N LEU A 57 9.18 7.86 -43.97
CA LEU A 57 8.04 6.96 -43.84
C LEU A 57 8.12 5.85 -44.89
N GLU A 58 7.96 4.61 -44.45
CA GLU A 58 7.88 3.42 -45.29
C GLU A 58 6.43 3.06 -45.63
N ASN A 59 6.15 2.57 -46.84
CA ASN A 59 4.80 2.19 -47.21
C ASN A 59 4.41 0.85 -46.54
N ASP A 60 3.25 0.80 -45.88
CA ASP A 60 2.72 -0.39 -45.23
C ASP A 60 1.39 -0.81 -45.87
N ALA A 61 1.31 -2.09 -46.25
CA ALA A 61 0.15 -2.63 -46.97
C ALA A 61 -1.15 -2.60 -46.14
N THR A 62 -1.06 -2.68 -44.82
CA THR A 62 -2.22 -2.61 -43.93
C THR A 62 -2.72 -1.19 -43.80
N LEU A 63 -1.81 -0.21 -43.67
CA LEU A 63 -2.17 1.21 -43.67
C LEU A 63 -2.78 1.63 -45.00
N ALA A 64 -2.25 1.12 -46.11
CA ALA A 64 -2.84 1.30 -47.44
C ALA A 64 -4.29 0.78 -47.52
N LYS A 65 -4.59 -0.40 -46.99
CA LYS A 65 -5.97 -0.92 -46.94
C LYS A 65 -6.89 -0.02 -46.11
N ALA A 66 -6.42 0.44 -44.95
CA ALA A 66 -7.17 1.36 -44.09
C ALA A 66 -7.43 2.71 -44.79
N ALA A 67 -6.42 3.26 -45.47
CA ALA A 67 -6.52 4.48 -46.27
C ALA A 67 -7.51 4.31 -47.44
N ALA A 68 -7.45 3.19 -48.17
CA ALA A 68 -8.36 2.91 -49.29
C ALA A 68 -9.81 2.85 -48.83
N ASN A 69 -10.04 2.17 -47.72
CA ASN A 69 -11.34 2.08 -47.09
C ASN A 69 -11.89 3.47 -46.74
N HIS A 70 -11.06 4.32 -46.14
CA HIS A 70 -11.52 5.63 -45.71
C HIS A 70 -11.69 6.65 -46.84
N ALA A 71 -10.79 6.67 -47.83
CA ALA A 71 -10.96 7.48 -49.03
C ALA A 71 -12.25 7.11 -49.77
N SER A 72 -12.55 5.81 -49.89
CA SER A 72 -13.80 5.31 -50.49
C SER A 72 -15.03 5.76 -49.69
N TYR A 73 -14.97 5.65 -48.37
CA TYR A 73 -16.04 6.12 -47.49
C TYR A 73 -16.30 7.62 -47.65
N GLN A 74 -15.26 8.46 -47.59
CA GLN A 74 -15.37 9.92 -47.75
C GLN A 74 -15.99 10.30 -49.10
N GLY A 75 -15.61 9.61 -50.18
CA GLY A 75 -16.25 9.78 -51.48
C GLY A 75 -17.72 9.38 -51.50
N SER A 76 -18.10 8.30 -50.81
CA SER A 76 -19.49 7.83 -50.73
C SER A 76 -20.40 8.79 -49.95
N VAL A 77 -19.91 9.36 -48.84
CA VAL A 77 -20.66 10.33 -48.04
C VAL A 77 -20.45 11.77 -48.50
N LYS A 78 -19.60 11.97 -49.52
CA LYS A 78 -19.22 13.26 -50.11
C LYS A 78 -18.78 14.29 -49.08
N LYS A 79 -18.05 13.85 -48.05
CA LYS A 79 -17.65 14.67 -46.90
C LYS A 79 -16.25 14.30 -46.44
N LEU A 80 -15.42 15.32 -46.21
CA LEU A 80 -14.15 15.16 -45.54
C LEU A 80 -14.38 14.95 -44.04
N THR A 81 -13.89 13.85 -43.49
CA THR A 81 -14.07 13.50 -42.07
C THR A 81 -13.05 12.46 -41.67
N HIS A 82 -12.62 12.45 -40.41
CA HIS A 82 -11.80 11.38 -39.85
C HIS A 82 -12.62 10.19 -39.32
N ALA A 83 -13.95 10.36 -39.24
CA ALA A 83 -14.85 9.42 -38.59
C ALA A 83 -15.75 8.67 -39.58
N GLN A 84 -15.85 7.34 -39.44
CA GLN A 84 -16.90 6.56 -40.11
C GLN A 84 -18.12 6.36 -39.21
N LYS A 85 -19.27 6.04 -39.82
CA LYS A 85 -20.50 5.68 -39.09
C LYS A 85 -20.39 4.33 -38.36
N SER A 86 -19.68 3.35 -38.94
CA SER A 86 -19.49 2.03 -38.34
C SER A 86 -18.60 2.12 -37.11
N VAL A 87 -19.06 1.60 -35.97
CA VAL A 87 -18.30 1.60 -34.71
C VAL A 87 -16.95 0.90 -34.87
N ARG A 88 -16.89 -0.21 -35.62
CA ARG A 88 -15.65 -0.98 -35.86
C ARG A 88 -14.63 -0.29 -36.79
N LEU A 89 -15.05 0.76 -37.52
CA LEU A 89 -14.21 1.49 -38.48
C LEU A 89 -14.15 2.99 -38.17
N LYS A 90 -14.66 3.39 -37.00
CA LYS A 90 -14.95 4.78 -36.66
C LYS A 90 -13.69 5.63 -36.71
N THR A 91 -12.62 5.23 -36.03
CA THR A 91 -11.35 5.97 -35.95
C THR A 91 -10.30 5.40 -36.91
N PRO A 92 -9.22 6.14 -37.22
CA PRO A 92 -8.10 5.61 -38.00
C PRO A 92 -7.50 4.32 -37.41
N SER A 93 -7.26 4.27 -36.09
CA SER A 93 -6.73 3.09 -35.40
C SER A 93 -7.62 1.87 -35.52
N LEU A 94 -8.94 2.05 -35.42
CA LEU A 94 -9.93 0.98 -35.62
C LEU A 94 -9.93 0.44 -37.06
N ARG A 95 -9.78 1.31 -38.05
CA ARG A 95 -9.64 0.88 -39.45
C ARG A 95 -8.37 0.06 -39.65
N VAL A 96 -7.25 0.52 -39.11
CA VAL A 96 -5.97 -0.22 -39.16
C VAL A 96 -6.11 -1.59 -38.50
N ALA A 97 -6.72 -1.66 -37.32
CA ALA A 97 -6.99 -2.92 -36.62
C ALA A 97 -7.86 -3.89 -37.43
N ASN A 98 -8.92 -3.38 -38.07
CA ASN A 98 -9.80 -4.19 -38.91
C ASN A 98 -9.06 -4.86 -40.10
N TYR A 99 -7.97 -4.26 -40.58
CA TYR A 99 -7.13 -4.84 -41.64
C TYR A 99 -5.92 -5.62 -41.10
N GLY A 100 -5.89 -5.94 -39.80
CA GLY A 100 -4.85 -6.74 -39.15
C GLY A 100 -3.64 -5.95 -38.63
N GLY A 101 -3.74 -4.62 -38.56
CA GLY A 101 -2.66 -3.77 -38.09
C GLY A 101 -2.70 -3.59 -36.57
N ASN A 102 -1.54 -3.71 -35.93
CA ASN A 102 -1.40 -3.44 -34.50
C ASN A 102 -0.13 -2.61 -34.27
N PHE A 103 -0.31 -1.30 -34.15
CA PHE A 103 0.76 -0.32 -34.01
C PHE A 103 0.60 0.44 -32.71
N ASN A 104 1.69 1.02 -32.22
CA ASN A 104 1.71 1.79 -30.98
C ASN A 104 1.18 3.22 -31.10
N LEU A 105 1.08 3.71 -32.33
CA LEU A 105 0.55 5.02 -32.66
C LEU A 105 -0.05 4.95 -34.06
N VAL A 106 -1.20 5.60 -34.26
CA VAL A 106 -1.85 5.73 -35.57
C VAL A 106 -2.35 7.18 -35.74
N GLY A 107 -2.05 7.77 -36.89
CA GLY A 107 -2.49 9.10 -37.29
C GLY A 107 -3.16 9.11 -38.66
N GLU A 108 -3.81 10.21 -39.00
CA GLU A 108 -4.43 10.37 -40.32
C GLU A 108 -4.46 11.84 -40.76
N ASN A 109 -4.10 12.06 -42.03
CA ASN A 109 -4.42 13.26 -42.76
C ASN A 109 -5.45 12.92 -43.84
N VAL A 110 -6.44 13.79 -44.02
CA VAL A 110 -7.42 13.68 -45.11
C VAL A 110 -7.42 14.97 -45.91
N ALA A 111 -7.56 14.87 -47.23
CA ALA A 111 -7.68 16.03 -48.09
C ALA A 111 -8.57 15.72 -49.29
N LEU A 112 -9.03 16.78 -49.96
CA LEU A 112 -9.56 16.70 -51.30
C LEU A 112 -8.90 17.77 -52.16
N VAL A 113 -8.62 17.43 -53.42
CA VAL A 113 -8.02 18.33 -54.40
C VAL A 113 -8.87 18.30 -55.66
N SER A 114 -9.16 19.46 -56.23
CA SER A 114 -9.80 19.59 -57.53
C SER A 114 -8.80 19.37 -58.66
N PHE A 115 -9.24 18.78 -59.76
CA PHE A 115 -8.40 18.62 -60.95
C PHE A 115 -9.22 18.85 -62.22
N ASN A 116 -8.52 19.14 -63.32
CA ASN A 116 -9.11 19.33 -64.64
C ASN A 116 -8.29 18.62 -65.72
N SER A 117 -8.71 18.75 -66.99
CA SER A 117 -8.07 18.11 -68.14
C SER A 117 -6.63 18.56 -68.43
N LYS A 118 -6.09 19.53 -67.68
CA LYS A 118 -4.70 19.98 -67.74
C LYS A 118 -3.90 19.60 -66.49
N SER A 119 -4.52 19.01 -65.47
CA SER A 119 -3.86 18.65 -64.22
C SER A 119 -2.97 17.43 -64.43
N SER A 120 -1.65 17.59 -64.29
CA SER A 120 -0.68 16.48 -64.30
C SER A 120 -0.59 15.80 -62.93
N TYR A 121 -0.04 14.58 -62.89
CA TYR A 121 0.26 13.90 -61.62
C TYR A 121 1.17 14.74 -60.71
N ALA A 122 2.15 15.46 -61.28
CA ALA A 122 3.01 16.36 -60.55
C ALA A 122 2.22 17.50 -59.89
N ALA A 123 1.33 18.16 -60.63
CA ALA A 123 0.51 19.25 -60.11
C ALA A 123 -0.42 18.76 -58.98
N VAL A 124 -1.14 17.66 -59.21
CA VAL A 124 -2.05 17.10 -58.18
C VAL A 124 -1.27 16.63 -56.94
N SER A 125 -0.07 16.07 -57.11
CA SER A 125 0.78 15.69 -55.98
C SER A 125 1.24 16.89 -55.15
N GLU A 126 1.53 18.01 -55.82
CA GLU A 126 1.90 19.26 -55.16
C GLU A 126 0.72 19.85 -54.39
N ASP A 127 -0.47 19.87 -54.98
CA ASP A 127 -1.68 20.37 -54.31
C ASP A 127 -2.00 19.59 -53.02
N PHE A 128 -1.89 18.27 -53.03
CA PHE A 128 -2.06 17.45 -51.83
C PHE A 128 -0.98 17.73 -50.78
N PHE A 129 0.29 17.82 -51.20
CA PHE A 129 1.40 18.11 -50.31
C PHE A 129 1.19 19.48 -49.64
N GLN A 130 0.93 20.53 -50.42
CA GLN A 130 0.67 21.88 -49.90
C GLN A 130 -0.58 21.94 -49.03
N SER A 131 -1.64 21.21 -49.37
CA SER A 131 -2.87 21.14 -48.55
C SER A 131 -2.59 20.63 -47.13
N TRP A 132 -1.74 19.61 -46.98
CA TRP A 132 -1.36 19.11 -45.67
C TRP A 132 -0.31 19.98 -44.98
N MET A 133 0.66 20.52 -45.71
CA MET A 133 1.69 21.40 -45.16
C MET A 133 1.12 22.70 -44.59
N ASN A 134 0.11 23.27 -45.25
CA ASN A 134 -0.54 24.52 -44.84
C ASN A 134 -1.61 24.32 -43.74
N SER A 135 -1.85 23.09 -43.29
CA SER A 135 -2.77 22.79 -42.21
C SER A 135 -1.99 22.37 -40.96
N PRO A 136 -1.98 23.20 -39.88
CA PRO A 136 -1.21 22.90 -38.69
C PRO A 136 -1.37 21.47 -38.12
N PRO A 137 -2.59 20.91 -37.94
CA PRO A 137 -2.73 19.54 -37.43
C PRO A 137 -2.24 18.47 -38.41
N HIS A 138 -2.38 18.68 -39.72
CA HIS A 138 -1.86 17.74 -40.72
C HIS A 138 -0.33 17.79 -40.81
N TYR A 139 0.23 19.00 -40.71
CA TYR A 139 1.67 19.22 -40.67
C TYR A 139 2.29 18.55 -39.45
N GLN A 140 1.65 18.65 -38.27
CA GLN A 140 2.08 17.94 -37.06
C GLN A 140 2.23 16.43 -37.28
N ASN A 141 1.30 15.78 -37.99
CA ASN A 141 1.46 14.38 -38.34
C ASN A 141 2.67 14.14 -39.26
N ILE A 142 2.89 15.00 -40.26
CA ILE A 142 4.02 14.89 -41.19
C ILE A 142 5.36 14.99 -40.47
N ILE A 143 5.49 15.87 -39.47
CA ILE A 143 6.75 16.08 -38.74
C ILE A 143 6.85 15.31 -37.41
N ALA A 144 5.90 14.43 -37.12
CA ALA A 144 5.98 13.63 -35.90
C ALA A 144 7.11 12.57 -36.02
N PRO A 145 8.09 12.54 -35.08
CA PRO A 145 9.25 11.65 -35.16
C PRO A 145 8.89 10.18 -34.96
N ASN A 146 7.77 9.91 -34.29
CA ASN A 146 7.35 8.56 -33.89
C ASN A 146 6.62 7.80 -35.01
N TYR A 147 6.22 8.46 -36.10
CA TYR A 147 5.70 7.73 -37.28
C TYR A 147 6.84 7.19 -38.12
N LYS A 148 6.74 5.90 -38.46
CA LYS A 148 7.70 5.13 -39.27
C LYS A 148 7.07 4.58 -40.55
N HIS A 149 5.75 4.39 -40.55
CA HIS A 149 5.01 3.81 -41.66
C HIS A 149 3.90 4.73 -42.16
N SER A 150 3.53 4.56 -43.43
CA SER A 150 2.51 5.34 -44.14
C SER A 150 1.70 4.46 -45.09
N GLY A 151 0.47 4.86 -45.40
CA GLY A 151 -0.26 4.40 -46.57
C GLY A 151 -1.17 5.51 -47.11
N ILE A 152 -1.10 5.79 -48.41
CA ILE A 152 -1.90 6.85 -49.05
C ILE A 152 -2.80 6.25 -50.11
N ARG A 153 -4.11 6.50 -50.05
CA ARG A 153 -5.04 6.01 -51.06
C ARG A 153 -6.09 7.05 -51.41
N PHE A 154 -6.63 6.89 -52.62
CA PHE A 154 -7.42 7.91 -53.29
C PHE A 154 -8.80 7.40 -53.70
N ARG A 155 -9.75 8.33 -53.83
CA ARG A 155 -11.07 8.06 -54.41
C ARG A 155 -11.53 9.27 -55.22
N PHE A 156 -11.95 9.03 -56.47
CA PHE A 156 -12.58 10.08 -57.26
C PHE A 156 -13.97 10.45 -56.74
N GLY A 157 -14.31 11.72 -56.89
CA GLY A 157 -15.65 12.24 -56.65
C GLY A 157 -15.91 13.51 -57.46
N LYS A 158 -17.03 14.16 -57.12
CA LYS A 158 -17.35 15.50 -57.59
C LYS A 158 -17.63 16.36 -56.38
N ASP A 159 -17.12 17.58 -56.39
CA ASP A 159 -17.42 18.54 -55.34
C ASP A 159 -18.94 18.75 -55.23
N PRO A 160 -19.55 18.62 -54.04
CA PRO A 160 -21.00 18.74 -53.89
C PRO A 160 -21.55 20.11 -54.29
N LYS A 161 -20.76 21.17 -54.14
CA LYS A 161 -21.12 22.56 -54.41
C LYS A 161 -20.78 22.95 -55.85
N THR A 162 -19.52 22.75 -56.26
CA THR A 162 -19.01 23.25 -57.56
C THR A 162 -19.16 22.24 -58.69
N ARG A 163 -19.47 20.98 -58.37
CA ARG A 163 -19.54 19.84 -59.31
C ARG A 163 -18.24 19.52 -60.04
N GLN A 164 -17.14 20.19 -59.69
CA GLN A 164 -15.82 19.94 -60.27
C GLN A 164 -15.31 18.54 -59.91
N PRO A 165 -14.54 17.88 -60.80
CA PRO A 165 -13.85 16.64 -60.48
C PRO A 165 -12.88 16.85 -59.31
N ILE A 166 -12.98 15.98 -58.31
CA ILE A 166 -12.10 16.00 -57.14
C ILE A 166 -11.53 14.62 -56.87
N ILE A 167 -10.39 14.58 -56.20
CA ILE A 167 -9.79 13.38 -55.64
C ILE A 167 -9.81 13.53 -54.12
N TYR A 168 -10.46 12.61 -53.43
CA TYR A 168 -10.30 12.43 -51.99
C TYR A 168 -9.04 11.62 -51.73
N ALA A 169 -8.24 12.03 -50.75
CA ALA A 169 -7.10 11.28 -50.26
C ALA A 169 -7.25 11.02 -48.75
N ALA A 170 -6.85 9.82 -48.34
CA ALA A 170 -6.54 9.51 -46.95
C ALA A 170 -5.07 9.09 -46.89
N HIS A 171 -4.32 9.70 -45.98
CA HIS A 171 -2.95 9.36 -45.65
C HIS A 171 -2.92 8.91 -44.20
N VAL A 172 -2.74 7.60 -43.99
CA VAL A 172 -2.70 6.99 -42.67
C VAL A 172 -1.23 6.79 -42.28
N PHE A 173 -0.89 7.20 -41.06
CA PHE A 173 0.45 7.07 -40.48
C PHE A 173 0.42 6.02 -39.37
N ALA A 174 1.52 5.31 -39.16
CA ALA A 174 1.70 4.49 -37.97
C ALA A 174 3.14 4.51 -37.44
N GLY A 175 3.26 4.30 -36.12
CA GLY A 175 4.55 4.14 -35.45
C GLY A 175 5.07 2.71 -35.55
N LEU A 176 5.72 2.22 -34.49
CA LEU A 176 6.21 0.86 -34.42
C LEU A 176 5.07 -0.14 -34.23
N LYS A 177 5.26 -1.38 -34.67
CA LYS A 177 4.32 -2.47 -34.37
C LYS A 177 4.30 -2.72 -32.88
N ALA A 178 3.10 -2.85 -32.30
CA ALA A 178 2.96 -3.26 -30.92
C ALA A 178 3.52 -4.68 -30.75
N HIS A 179 4.29 -4.89 -29.69
CA HIS A 179 5.03 -6.13 -29.45
C HIS A 179 4.69 -6.66 -28.07
N PHE A 180 4.48 -7.97 -28.00
CA PHE A 180 4.37 -8.73 -26.77
C PHE A 180 5.40 -9.85 -26.86
N PHE A 181 6.31 -9.89 -25.90
CA PHE A 181 7.55 -10.66 -25.99
C PHE A 181 7.34 -12.11 -25.59
N SER A 182 6.36 -12.39 -24.72
CA SER A 182 5.98 -13.75 -24.37
C SER A 182 5.30 -14.48 -25.53
N LYS A 183 5.47 -15.80 -25.57
CA LYS A 183 4.94 -16.66 -26.64
C LYS A 183 3.50 -17.07 -26.38
N VAL A 184 2.63 -16.10 -26.09
CA VAL A 184 1.20 -16.32 -25.81
C VAL A 184 0.36 -16.00 -27.05
N ALA A 185 -0.65 -16.82 -27.30
CA ALA A 185 -1.62 -16.55 -28.37
C ALA A 185 -2.36 -15.23 -28.12
N ARG A 186 -2.50 -14.43 -29.18
CA ARG A 186 -3.17 -13.12 -29.12
C ARG A 186 -4.56 -13.21 -29.71
N ASP A 187 -5.55 -12.81 -28.93
CA ASP A 187 -6.92 -12.63 -29.36
C ASP A 187 -7.48 -11.35 -28.72
N ASN A 188 -8.34 -10.65 -29.46
CA ASN A 188 -9.08 -9.49 -28.95
C ASN A 188 -10.48 -9.86 -28.44
N TYR A 189 -10.90 -11.12 -28.60
CA TYR A 189 -12.19 -11.67 -28.19
C TYR A 189 -13.40 -10.84 -28.68
N GLY A 190 -13.25 -10.13 -29.79
CA GLY A 190 -14.26 -9.23 -30.33
C GLY A 190 -14.54 -7.98 -29.49
N ILE A 191 -13.72 -7.68 -28.48
CA ILE A 191 -13.87 -6.50 -27.63
C ILE A 191 -13.49 -5.24 -28.40
N LEU A 192 -14.40 -4.26 -28.35
CA LEU A 192 -14.24 -2.98 -29.01
C LEU A 192 -13.57 -1.97 -28.06
N PRO A 193 -12.76 -1.04 -28.57
CA PRO A 193 -12.26 0.11 -27.81
C PRO A 193 -13.37 1.02 -27.30
N PHE A 194 -13.03 1.85 -26.32
CA PHE A 194 -13.92 2.81 -25.66
C PHE A 194 -14.88 3.52 -26.63
N ASN A 195 -16.17 3.53 -26.29
CA ASN A 195 -17.21 4.24 -27.01
C ASN A 195 -18.28 4.80 -26.04
N SER A 196 -19.35 5.41 -26.59
CA SER A 196 -20.39 6.07 -25.79
C SER A 196 -21.13 5.16 -24.80
N SER A 197 -21.14 3.84 -25.00
CA SER A 197 -21.70 2.89 -24.03
C SER A 197 -20.94 2.90 -22.70
N CYS A 198 -19.68 3.32 -22.70
CA CYS A 198 -18.85 3.44 -21.51
C CYS A 198 -19.08 4.72 -20.70
N ASN A 199 -19.88 5.67 -21.17
CA ASN A 199 -20.05 6.98 -20.49
C ASN A 199 -20.45 6.88 -19.02
N ARG A 200 -21.17 5.81 -18.63
CA ARG A 200 -21.60 5.57 -17.24
C ARG A 200 -20.46 5.15 -16.29
N TYR A 201 -19.30 4.74 -16.80
CA TYR A 201 -18.12 4.40 -15.99
C TYR A 201 -17.57 5.59 -15.20
N LYS A 202 -17.83 6.82 -15.65
CA LYS A 202 -17.50 8.04 -14.90
C LYS A 202 -18.15 8.09 -13.51
N ASN A 203 -19.23 7.33 -13.29
CA ASN A 203 -19.97 7.30 -12.03
C ASN A 203 -19.47 6.21 -11.07
N THR A 204 -18.36 5.53 -11.35
CA THR A 204 -17.79 4.46 -10.51
C THR A 204 -17.02 4.99 -9.30
N GLY A 205 -16.93 6.31 -9.11
CA GLY A 205 -16.24 6.93 -7.97
C GLY A 205 -14.74 6.63 -7.92
N GLY A 206 -14.09 6.46 -9.08
CA GLY A 206 -12.66 6.15 -9.19
C GLY A 206 -12.30 4.67 -9.01
N ILE A 207 -13.25 3.81 -8.59
CA ILE A 207 -12.99 2.38 -8.38
C ILE A 207 -12.55 1.68 -9.66
N ALA A 208 -13.09 2.08 -10.81
CA ALA A 208 -12.73 1.51 -12.11
C ALA A 208 -11.25 1.70 -12.49
N GLU A 209 -10.55 2.66 -11.87
CA GLU A 209 -9.14 2.95 -12.11
C GLU A 209 -8.20 2.13 -11.22
N VAL A 210 -8.72 1.55 -10.13
CA VAL A 210 -7.93 0.80 -9.14
C VAL A 210 -8.35 -0.68 -9.04
N LEU A 211 -9.11 -1.20 -10.03
CA LEU A 211 -9.59 -2.59 -9.99
C LEU A 211 -8.45 -3.63 -9.95
N ALA A 212 -7.31 -3.33 -10.59
CA ALA A 212 -6.12 -4.17 -10.55
C ALA A 212 -5.53 -4.35 -9.14
N ASN A 213 -5.74 -3.40 -8.22
CA ASN A 213 -5.32 -3.54 -6.82
C ASN A 213 -6.13 -4.61 -6.05
N PHE A 214 -7.26 -5.06 -6.62
CA PHE A 214 -8.12 -6.10 -6.05
C PHE A 214 -7.88 -7.50 -6.66
N ILE A 215 -6.83 -7.65 -7.47
CA ILE A 215 -6.44 -8.96 -8.00
C ILE A 215 -5.84 -9.81 -6.88
N ILE A 216 -6.27 -11.08 -6.82
CA ILE A 216 -5.66 -12.12 -5.99
C ILE A 216 -5.18 -13.22 -6.92
N ILE A 217 -3.90 -13.59 -6.78
CA ILE A 217 -3.31 -14.75 -7.47
C ILE A 217 -3.19 -15.89 -6.46
N LYS A 218 -3.75 -17.05 -6.78
CA LYS A 218 -3.58 -18.29 -6.01
C LYS A 218 -3.02 -19.36 -6.92
N LYS A 219 -1.75 -19.73 -6.71
CA LYS A 219 -0.94 -20.51 -7.69
C LYS A 219 -0.94 -19.76 -9.02
N ASP A 220 -1.58 -20.30 -10.04
CA ASP A 220 -1.65 -19.70 -11.38
C ASP A 220 -3.03 -19.10 -11.69
N SER A 221 -4.00 -19.27 -10.78
CA SER A 221 -5.37 -18.79 -10.94
C SER A 221 -5.50 -17.34 -10.49
N ILE A 222 -6.11 -16.53 -11.35
CA ILE A 222 -6.33 -15.10 -11.15
C ILE A 222 -7.79 -14.86 -10.75
N TYR A 223 -7.98 -14.14 -9.65
CA TYR A 223 -9.28 -13.76 -9.14
C TYR A 223 -9.38 -12.24 -8.98
N LEU A 224 -10.57 -11.69 -9.21
CA LEU A 224 -10.91 -10.35 -8.79
C LEU A 224 -11.74 -10.43 -7.51
N HIS A 225 -11.20 -9.90 -6.42
CA HIS A 225 -11.86 -9.87 -5.12
C HIS A 225 -12.27 -8.45 -4.73
N TYR A 226 -13.56 -8.17 -4.81
CA TYR A 226 -14.11 -6.90 -4.43
C TYR A 226 -15.16 -7.06 -3.33
N HIS A 227 -15.04 -6.28 -2.28
CA HIS A 227 -15.86 -6.42 -1.08
C HIS A 227 -17.37 -6.22 -1.34
N ASN A 228 -17.81 -5.43 -2.34
CA ASN A 228 -19.23 -5.10 -2.53
C ASN A 228 -19.80 -5.54 -3.90
N LEU A 229 -20.52 -6.65 -3.88
CA LEU A 229 -21.22 -7.22 -5.04
C LEU A 229 -22.31 -6.29 -5.58
N ARG A 230 -23.11 -5.65 -4.71
CA ARG A 230 -24.16 -4.70 -5.14
C ARG A 230 -23.55 -3.55 -5.95
N HIS A 231 -22.42 -3.02 -5.52
CA HIS A 231 -21.68 -2.00 -6.27
C HIS A 231 -21.19 -2.53 -7.62
N ILE A 232 -20.62 -3.74 -7.67
CA ILE A 232 -20.24 -4.40 -8.93
C ILE A 232 -21.45 -4.54 -9.87
N LYS A 233 -22.59 -5.02 -9.38
CA LYS A 233 -23.84 -5.18 -10.16
C LYS A 233 -24.45 -3.84 -10.58
N GLN A 234 -24.27 -2.78 -9.80
CA GLN A 234 -24.85 -1.47 -10.09
C GLN A 234 -24.04 -0.70 -11.13
N TYR A 235 -22.71 -0.81 -11.11
CA TYR A 235 -21.84 0.07 -11.89
C TYR A 235 -21.04 -0.63 -12.98
N PHE A 236 -20.72 -1.92 -12.83
CA PHE A 236 -19.88 -2.66 -13.77
C PHE A 236 -20.69 -3.68 -14.57
N LEU A 237 -21.38 -4.58 -13.87
CA LEU A 237 -22.17 -5.66 -14.47
C LEU A 237 -23.63 -5.22 -14.53
N THR A 238 -24.05 -4.45 -15.52
CA THR A 238 -25.44 -3.94 -15.63
C THR A 238 -26.26 -4.66 -16.69
N GLY A 239 -25.62 -5.17 -17.74
CA GLY A 239 -26.20 -6.00 -18.78
C GLY A 239 -25.42 -7.30 -18.99
N GLU A 240 -25.94 -8.20 -19.83
CA GLU A 240 -25.38 -9.53 -20.07
C GLU A 240 -23.98 -9.50 -20.70
N ASN A 241 -23.73 -8.53 -21.60
CA ASN A 241 -22.45 -8.34 -22.29
C ASN A 241 -21.46 -7.47 -21.49
N ASP A 242 -21.70 -7.28 -20.19
CA ASP A 242 -20.80 -6.60 -19.29
C ASP A 242 -19.93 -7.63 -18.58
N GLY A 243 -18.68 -7.29 -18.25
CA GLY A 243 -17.75 -8.28 -17.73
C GLY A 243 -16.40 -7.70 -17.33
N PHE A 244 -15.47 -8.59 -17.07
CA PHE A 244 -14.06 -8.28 -16.79
C PHE A 244 -13.15 -9.18 -17.61
N ALA A 245 -11.96 -8.69 -17.95
CA ALA A 245 -10.87 -9.48 -18.50
C ALA A 245 -9.55 -9.08 -17.84
N ILE A 246 -8.58 -9.99 -17.89
CA ILE A 246 -7.19 -9.67 -17.52
C ILE A 246 -6.44 -9.25 -18.78
N ASP A 247 -5.73 -8.14 -18.70
CA ASP A 247 -4.77 -7.68 -19.72
C ASP A 247 -3.36 -7.76 -19.12
N ILE A 248 -2.52 -8.63 -19.68
CA ILE A 248 -1.16 -8.89 -19.20
C ILE A 248 -0.22 -7.96 -19.94
N VAL A 249 0.42 -7.05 -19.20
CA VAL A 249 1.31 -6.04 -19.76
C VAL A 249 2.74 -6.28 -19.28
N GLU A 250 3.69 -6.37 -20.19
CA GLU A 250 5.08 -6.68 -19.86
C GLU A 250 5.93 -5.42 -19.70
N ARG A 251 6.94 -5.47 -18.82
CA ARG A 251 7.90 -4.38 -18.66
C ARG A 251 8.63 -4.04 -19.97
N ALA A 252 8.94 -5.04 -20.79
CA ALA A 252 9.66 -4.90 -22.06
C ALA A 252 8.92 -4.05 -23.11
N GLN A 253 7.60 -3.84 -22.94
CA GLN A 253 6.81 -2.95 -23.81
C GLN A 253 7.09 -1.47 -23.59
N PHE A 254 7.87 -1.11 -22.57
CA PHE A 254 8.25 0.27 -22.23
C PHE A 254 9.77 0.48 -22.35
N PRO A 255 10.37 0.29 -23.53
CA PRO A 255 11.82 0.45 -23.73
C PRO A 255 12.21 1.93 -23.66
N CYS A 256 13.44 2.25 -23.25
CA CYS A 256 13.89 3.65 -23.13
C CYS A 256 14.43 4.25 -24.43
N ASP A 257 14.94 3.41 -25.32
CA ASP A 257 15.52 3.78 -26.60
C ASP A 257 14.48 3.93 -27.74
N ASN A 258 13.22 3.58 -27.47
CA ASN A 258 12.15 3.56 -28.46
C ASN A 258 10.80 4.02 -27.86
N PRO A 259 9.83 4.44 -28.69
CA PRO A 259 8.44 4.59 -28.27
C PRO A 259 7.88 3.31 -27.62
N ASN A 260 6.89 3.45 -26.72
CA ASN A 260 6.23 2.29 -26.09
C ASN A 260 5.64 1.36 -27.15
N LEU A 261 5.70 0.04 -26.92
CA LEU A 261 5.26 -1.00 -27.85
C LEU A 261 3.86 -1.55 -27.50
N THR A 262 3.04 -0.76 -26.82
CA THR A 262 1.63 -1.05 -26.49
C THR A 262 0.70 -0.71 -27.66
N SER A 263 -0.48 -1.32 -27.79
CA SER A 263 -1.40 -1.05 -28.91
C SER A 263 -2.09 0.32 -28.85
N ALA A 264 -2.21 1.02 -29.99
CA ALA A 264 -3.00 2.25 -30.16
C ALA A 264 -4.49 2.02 -30.42
N VAL A 265 -4.94 0.77 -30.48
CA VAL A 265 -6.35 0.46 -30.74
C VAL A 265 -7.20 0.77 -29.49
N GLY A 266 -6.59 0.74 -28.29
CA GLY A 266 -7.21 1.22 -27.04
C GLY A 266 -8.11 0.22 -26.33
N ALA A 267 -8.28 -1.00 -26.85
CA ALA A 267 -8.98 -2.07 -26.14
C ALA A 267 -8.07 -2.76 -25.10
N TYR A 268 -6.81 -2.99 -25.45
CA TYR A 268 -5.82 -3.69 -24.61
C TYR A 268 -4.45 -3.03 -24.77
N LYS A 269 -3.62 -3.10 -23.73
CA LYS A 269 -2.24 -2.61 -23.74
C LYS A 269 -1.25 -3.75 -24.02
N GLY A 270 -1.54 -4.97 -23.55
CA GLY A 270 -0.71 -6.15 -23.74
C GLY A 270 -1.51 -7.31 -24.35
N VAL A 271 -1.57 -8.44 -23.65
CA VAL A 271 -2.32 -9.64 -24.07
C VAL A 271 -3.47 -9.93 -23.15
N SER A 272 -4.66 -10.01 -23.73
CA SER A 272 -5.89 -10.32 -23.01
C SER A 272 -6.04 -11.82 -22.77
N LEU A 273 -6.49 -12.17 -21.57
CA LEU A 273 -7.16 -13.45 -21.32
C LEU A 273 -8.62 -13.40 -21.78
N PRO A 274 -9.29 -14.55 -21.98
CA PRO A 274 -10.70 -14.58 -22.37
C PRO A 274 -11.57 -13.80 -21.38
N PRO A 275 -12.46 -12.91 -21.85
CA PRO A 275 -13.34 -12.14 -20.97
C PRO A 275 -14.33 -13.05 -20.25
N LYS A 276 -14.65 -12.66 -19.02
CA LYS A 276 -15.67 -13.28 -18.18
C LYS A 276 -16.83 -12.32 -18.05
N TYR A 277 -18.02 -12.78 -18.45
CA TYR A 277 -19.21 -11.94 -18.53
C TYR A 277 -20.12 -12.14 -17.32
N ARG A 278 -21.06 -11.21 -17.16
CA ARG A 278 -21.95 -11.07 -16.01
C ARG A 278 -22.51 -12.39 -15.49
N GLU A 279 -23.12 -13.20 -16.35
CA GLU A 279 -23.75 -14.45 -15.92
C GLU A 279 -22.73 -15.39 -15.26
N GLU A 280 -21.63 -15.69 -15.95
CA GLU A 280 -20.54 -16.54 -15.44
C GLU A 280 -19.94 -15.98 -14.15
N LEU A 281 -19.68 -14.67 -14.11
CA LEU A 281 -19.09 -13.98 -12.95
C LEU A 281 -19.99 -14.03 -11.72
N LEU A 282 -21.32 -13.94 -11.90
CA LEU A 282 -22.27 -13.90 -10.80
C LEU A 282 -22.67 -15.29 -10.32
N VAL A 283 -22.89 -16.24 -11.24
CA VAL A 283 -23.26 -17.62 -10.92
C VAL A 283 -22.13 -18.32 -10.15
N ASN A 284 -20.88 -18.11 -10.57
CA ASN A 284 -19.72 -18.76 -9.95
C ASN A 284 -19.11 -17.98 -8.78
N ASN A 285 -19.77 -16.92 -8.29
CA ASN A 285 -19.28 -16.15 -7.16
C ASN A 285 -19.57 -16.89 -5.82
N PRO A 286 -18.56 -17.49 -5.16
CA PRO A 286 -18.79 -18.24 -3.93
C PRO A 286 -19.15 -17.34 -2.75
N MET A 287 -18.99 -16.02 -2.89
CA MET A 287 -19.26 -15.05 -1.83
C MET A 287 -20.56 -14.25 -2.05
N HIS A 288 -21.45 -14.74 -2.91
CA HIS A 288 -22.70 -14.06 -3.26
C HIS A 288 -23.58 -13.80 -2.03
N ALA A 289 -23.70 -14.78 -1.12
CA ALA A 289 -24.52 -14.65 0.09
C ALA A 289 -24.03 -13.55 1.03
N GLN A 290 -22.73 -13.27 1.04
CA GLN A 290 -22.11 -12.21 1.85
C GLN A 290 -22.11 -10.85 1.14
N ASN A 291 -22.76 -10.73 -0.03
CA ASN A 291 -22.70 -9.54 -0.90
C ASN A 291 -21.24 -9.13 -1.22
N LYS A 292 -20.32 -10.08 -1.30
CA LYS A 292 -18.94 -9.88 -1.78
C LYS A 292 -18.80 -10.45 -3.18
N PHE A 293 -17.81 -9.99 -3.93
CA PHE A 293 -17.52 -10.43 -5.28
C PHE A 293 -16.15 -11.10 -5.30
N LEU A 294 -16.12 -12.41 -5.50
CA LEU A 294 -14.89 -13.14 -5.81
C LEU A 294 -15.12 -13.89 -7.11
N ALA A 295 -14.47 -13.43 -8.18
CA ALA A 295 -14.66 -14.02 -9.49
C ALA A 295 -13.33 -14.49 -10.08
N PHE A 296 -13.33 -15.71 -10.61
CA PHE A 296 -12.23 -16.24 -11.39
C PHE A 296 -12.17 -15.54 -12.74
N LEU A 297 -10.99 -15.00 -13.12
CA LEU A 297 -10.79 -14.27 -14.36
C LEU A 297 -9.87 -14.97 -15.37
N GLY A 298 -9.20 -16.06 -14.96
CA GLY A 298 -8.35 -16.84 -15.86
C GLY A 298 -7.17 -17.49 -15.14
N VAL A 299 -6.37 -18.21 -15.91
CA VAL A 299 -5.09 -18.79 -15.48
C VAL A 299 -3.96 -18.04 -16.18
N LEU A 300 -2.85 -17.81 -15.48
CA LEU A 300 -1.64 -17.29 -16.09
C LEU A 300 -1.18 -18.25 -17.21
N PRO A 301 -0.98 -17.75 -18.45
CA PRO A 301 -0.56 -18.59 -19.56
C PRO A 301 0.90 -19.02 -19.43
N ASP A 302 1.22 -20.19 -19.98
CA ASP A 302 2.61 -20.64 -20.10
C ASP A 302 3.41 -19.76 -21.07
N GLY A 303 4.73 -19.68 -20.86
CA GLY A 303 5.65 -18.96 -21.74
C GLY A 303 5.68 -17.45 -21.54
N LEU A 304 5.19 -16.96 -20.40
CA LEU A 304 5.39 -15.59 -19.94
C LEU A 304 6.87 -15.31 -19.66
N VAL A 305 7.33 -14.11 -20.02
CA VAL A 305 8.63 -13.58 -19.61
C VAL A 305 8.59 -13.12 -18.16
N ASP A 306 9.76 -13.09 -17.51
CA ASP A 306 9.89 -12.53 -16.17
C ASP A 306 9.56 -11.03 -16.19
N ASN A 307 8.78 -10.57 -15.20
CA ASN A 307 8.34 -9.18 -15.01
C ASN A 307 7.18 -8.69 -15.91
N TYR A 308 5.96 -8.96 -15.44
CA TYR A 308 4.70 -8.47 -16.00
C TYR A 308 3.78 -7.95 -14.89
N GLN A 309 2.74 -7.23 -15.30
CA GLN A 309 1.67 -6.72 -14.45
C GLN A 309 0.33 -7.13 -15.02
N LEU A 310 -0.61 -7.39 -14.13
CA LEU A 310 -1.98 -7.74 -14.48
C LEU A 310 -2.85 -6.50 -14.37
N ASN A 311 -3.47 -6.13 -15.48
CA ASN A 311 -4.50 -5.13 -15.50
C ASN A 311 -5.88 -5.78 -15.45
N VAL A 312 -6.87 -5.04 -14.94
CA VAL A 312 -8.28 -5.41 -15.07
C VAL A 312 -8.91 -4.51 -16.12
N LEU A 313 -9.36 -5.15 -17.21
CA LEU A 313 -10.21 -4.53 -18.20
C LEU A 313 -11.68 -4.64 -17.77
N SER A 314 -12.35 -3.51 -17.61
CA SER A 314 -13.80 -3.49 -17.40
C SER A 314 -14.53 -3.39 -18.73
N ILE A 315 -15.48 -4.29 -18.96
CA ILE A 315 -16.20 -4.45 -20.22
C ILE A 315 -17.65 -4.04 -20.01
N ARG A 316 -18.19 -3.24 -20.93
CA ARG A 316 -19.64 -3.00 -21.04
C ARG A 316 -20.11 -3.09 -22.47
N ASN A 317 -21.12 -3.92 -22.71
CA ASN A 317 -21.62 -4.21 -24.04
C ASN A 317 -20.50 -4.52 -25.07
N ASN A 318 -19.59 -5.42 -24.70
CA ASN A 318 -18.39 -5.78 -25.49
C ASN A 318 -17.44 -4.60 -25.80
N CYS A 319 -17.45 -3.56 -24.98
CA CYS A 319 -16.56 -2.42 -25.08
C CYS A 319 -15.61 -2.35 -23.88
N ALA A 320 -14.32 -2.22 -24.14
CA ALA A 320 -13.29 -1.88 -23.15
C ALA A 320 -13.54 -0.46 -22.61
N CYS A 321 -14.00 -0.35 -21.37
CA CYS A 321 -14.38 0.94 -20.76
C CYS A 321 -13.35 1.51 -19.81
N SER A 322 -12.62 0.65 -19.09
CA SER A 322 -11.43 1.03 -18.32
C SER A 322 -10.41 -0.10 -18.37
N ASN A 323 -9.13 0.24 -18.30
CA ASN A 323 -8.02 -0.71 -18.24
C ASN A 323 -7.12 -0.29 -17.07
N SER A 324 -7.52 -0.72 -15.88
CA SER A 324 -6.84 -0.37 -14.62
C SER A 324 -5.55 -1.16 -14.46
N ASN A 325 -4.47 -0.50 -14.08
CA ASN A 325 -3.21 -1.14 -13.72
C ASN A 325 -2.97 -1.06 -12.21
N TYR A 326 -2.15 -1.97 -11.69
CA TYR A 326 -1.74 -1.93 -10.30
C TYR A 326 -0.93 -0.66 -10.03
N LEU A 327 -1.27 0.03 -8.93
CA LEU A 327 -0.49 1.15 -8.40
C LEU A 327 -0.25 0.94 -6.90
N GLU A 328 1.01 0.90 -6.51
CA GLU A 328 1.39 0.76 -5.11
C GLU A 328 1.40 2.11 -4.39
N VAL A 329 0.70 2.19 -3.26
CA VAL A 329 0.71 3.38 -2.38
C VAL A 329 0.96 2.94 -0.94
N PRO A 330 1.80 3.65 -0.17
CA PRO A 330 2.02 3.33 1.24
C PRO A 330 0.72 3.40 2.05
N VAL A 331 0.42 2.32 2.76
CA VAL A 331 -0.74 2.17 3.64
C VAL A 331 -0.31 1.74 5.03
N ASN A 332 -1.16 1.99 6.03
CA ASN A 332 -0.93 1.56 7.40
C ASN A 332 -2.24 1.54 8.20
N ASP A 333 -2.28 0.72 9.24
CA ASP A 333 -3.43 0.60 10.11
C ASP A 333 -3.16 1.24 11.49
N ILE A 334 -4.15 1.91 12.07
CA ILE A 334 -4.03 2.50 13.42
C ILE A 334 -4.55 1.46 14.42
N PRO A 335 -3.68 0.91 15.29
CA PRO A 335 -4.13 -0.01 16.33
C PRO A 335 -5.03 0.70 17.34
N LEU A 336 -5.86 -0.07 18.04
CA LEU A 336 -6.62 0.48 19.17
C LEU A 336 -5.66 1.05 20.22
N VAL A 337 -5.92 2.28 20.65
CA VAL A 337 -5.16 2.92 21.73
C VAL A 337 -5.39 2.18 23.03
N LYS A 338 -4.35 2.08 23.86
CA LYS A 338 -4.45 1.42 25.17
C LYS A 338 -5.46 2.16 26.04
N ILE A 339 -6.40 1.41 26.58
CA ILE A 339 -7.37 1.84 27.59
C ILE A 339 -7.19 1.01 28.86
N LEU A 340 -7.46 1.62 30.02
CA LEU A 340 -7.37 0.95 31.32
C LEU A 340 -8.74 0.43 31.76
N PRO A 341 -8.80 -0.70 32.50
CA PRO A 341 -10.05 -1.15 33.10
C PRO A 341 -10.56 -0.17 34.14
N VAL A 342 -11.86 -0.20 34.41
CA VAL A 342 -12.48 0.45 35.57
C VAL A 342 -12.78 -0.61 36.63
N TRP A 343 -12.26 -0.42 37.83
CA TRP A 343 -12.44 -1.34 38.94
C TRP A 343 -13.66 -0.97 39.77
N HIS A 344 -14.45 -1.97 40.17
CA HIS A 344 -15.51 -1.81 41.16
C HIS A 344 -14.92 -2.07 42.55
N THR A 345 -14.34 -1.04 43.17
CA THR A 345 -13.61 -1.18 44.44
C THR A 345 -14.12 -0.21 45.49
N THR A 346 -13.95 -0.56 46.77
CA THR A 346 -14.36 0.26 47.92
C THR A 346 -13.48 1.51 48.11
N PHE A 347 -12.30 1.51 47.47
CA PHE A 347 -11.36 2.63 47.44
C PHE A 347 -10.73 2.78 46.06
N LYS A 348 -10.14 3.95 45.80
CA LYS A 348 -9.48 4.26 44.53
C LYS A 348 -8.23 3.37 44.34
N VAL A 349 -8.22 2.51 43.32
CA VAL A 349 -7.04 1.72 42.95
C VAL A 349 -6.23 2.44 41.88
N ASN A 350 -5.07 2.99 42.26
CA ASN A 350 -4.10 3.57 41.35
C ASN A 350 -2.81 2.74 41.35
N LYS A 351 -2.07 2.82 40.24
CA LYS A 351 -0.68 2.39 40.23
C LYS A 351 0.13 3.33 41.12
N LEU A 352 0.93 2.77 42.02
CA LEU A 352 1.78 3.53 42.93
C LEU A 352 2.82 4.33 42.13
N ASP A 353 2.97 5.60 42.50
CA ASP A 353 4.12 6.38 42.10
C ASP A 353 5.35 5.92 42.90
N TYR A 354 6.43 5.65 42.17
CA TYR A 354 7.70 5.24 42.76
C TYR A 354 8.75 6.31 42.50
N LYS A 355 9.56 6.59 43.52
CA LYS A 355 10.85 7.27 43.34
C LYS A 355 11.95 6.23 43.20
N GLU A 356 12.75 6.36 42.16
CA GLU A 356 13.94 5.53 41.98
C GLU A 356 15.09 6.12 42.79
N GLN A 357 15.68 5.29 43.66
CA GLN A 357 16.92 5.62 44.36
C GLN A 357 18.00 4.68 43.88
N VAL A 358 19.10 5.25 43.38
CA VAL A 358 20.24 4.52 42.85
C VAL A 358 21.38 4.58 43.86
N THR A 359 22.02 3.46 44.11
CA THR A 359 23.21 3.32 44.97
C THR A 359 24.21 2.42 44.29
N GLU A 360 25.50 2.78 44.36
CA GLU A 360 26.58 1.95 43.80
C GLU A 360 27.38 1.32 44.93
N VAL A 361 27.81 0.07 44.73
CA VAL A 361 28.76 -0.61 45.60
C VAL A 361 29.92 -1.19 44.81
N GLN A 362 31.11 -1.16 45.41
CA GLN A 362 32.36 -1.56 44.75
C GLN A 362 32.80 -2.97 45.17
N PHE A 363 33.04 -3.85 44.18
CA PHE A 363 33.69 -5.13 44.41
C PHE A 363 35.19 -5.08 44.10
N SER A 364 35.97 -5.82 44.90
CA SER A 364 37.38 -6.10 44.61
C SER A 364 37.51 -7.10 43.45
N GLN A 365 38.68 -7.09 42.80
CA GLN A 365 38.99 -8.02 41.72
C GLN A 365 38.75 -9.48 42.14
N GLY A 366 38.01 -10.23 41.31
CA GLY A 366 37.73 -11.66 41.53
C GLY A 366 36.92 -11.98 42.79
N LYS A 367 36.38 -10.99 43.52
CA LYS A 367 35.55 -11.20 44.72
C LYS A 367 34.07 -11.03 44.41
N SER A 368 33.25 -11.89 45.01
CA SER A 368 31.79 -11.85 45.02
C SER A 368 31.18 -11.31 46.32
N VAL A 369 32.02 -11.03 47.32
CA VAL A 369 31.63 -10.55 48.65
C VAL A 369 32.09 -9.10 48.82
N LEU A 370 31.22 -8.27 49.39
CA LEU A 370 31.52 -6.86 49.69
C LEU A 370 32.31 -6.72 50.99
N ASN A 371 33.07 -5.62 51.11
CA ASN A 371 33.70 -5.25 52.37
C ASN A 371 32.67 -4.61 53.34
N SER A 372 33.07 -4.43 54.60
CA SER A 372 32.18 -3.90 55.65
C SER A 372 31.61 -2.50 55.34
N THR A 373 32.38 -1.64 54.67
CA THR A 373 31.97 -0.28 54.30
C THR A 373 30.88 -0.33 53.24
N GLU A 374 31.08 -1.11 52.18
CA GLU A 374 30.11 -1.28 51.09
C GLU A 374 28.81 -1.93 51.55
N ILE A 375 28.88 -2.94 52.44
CA ILE A 375 27.70 -3.56 53.04
C ILE A 375 26.92 -2.52 53.88
N SER A 376 27.63 -1.64 54.59
CA SER A 376 27.00 -0.59 55.39
C SER A 376 26.21 0.40 54.54
N THR A 377 26.67 0.68 53.31
CA THR A 377 25.92 1.48 52.32
C THR A 377 24.56 0.85 52.00
N ILE A 378 24.54 -0.47 51.74
CA ILE A 378 23.28 -1.20 51.46
C ILE A 378 22.37 -1.22 52.69
N LYS A 379 22.92 -1.47 53.89
CA LYS A 379 22.15 -1.48 55.14
C LYS A 379 21.57 -0.11 55.47
N SER A 380 22.29 0.97 55.19
CA SER A 380 21.81 2.34 55.34
C SER A 380 20.68 2.65 54.37
N LEU A 381 20.81 2.23 53.10
CA LEU A 381 19.76 2.34 52.09
C LEU A 381 18.47 1.62 52.55
N ILE A 382 18.60 0.39 53.06
CA ILE A 382 17.48 -0.39 53.60
C ILE A 382 16.85 0.33 54.80
N THR A 383 17.66 0.86 55.71
CA THR A 383 17.19 1.52 56.94
C THR A 383 16.51 2.87 56.65
N GLN A 384 17.01 3.60 55.65
CA GLN A 384 16.46 4.89 55.22
C GLN A 384 15.04 4.73 54.65
N HIS A 385 14.82 3.69 53.85
CA HIS A 385 13.55 3.52 53.13
C HIS A 385 12.60 2.51 53.78
N LYS A 386 13.09 1.64 54.68
CA LYS A 386 12.30 0.64 55.42
C LYS A 386 11.31 -0.07 54.49
N GLN A 387 10.09 -0.34 54.97
CA GLN A 387 9.06 -1.06 54.23
C GLN A 387 8.56 -0.35 52.95
N ASN A 388 9.04 0.86 52.62
CA ASN A 388 8.65 1.54 51.40
C ASN A 388 9.39 1.02 50.14
N ILE A 389 10.37 0.12 50.28
CA ILE A 389 11.06 -0.51 49.13
C ILE A 389 10.12 -1.53 48.47
N GLN A 390 9.71 -1.24 47.24
CA GLN A 390 8.74 -2.05 46.49
C GLN A 390 9.39 -2.95 45.45
N ARG A 391 10.54 -2.55 44.89
CA ARG A 391 11.39 -3.38 44.02
C ARG A 391 12.85 -3.06 44.26
N VAL A 392 13.69 -4.06 44.08
CA VAL A 392 15.14 -3.94 44.07
C VAL A 392 15.63 -4.50 42.74
N HIS A 393 16.43 -3.71 42.03
CA HIS A 393 17.10 -4.13 40.81
C HIS A 393 18.61 -4.04 41.00
N ILE A 394 19.29 -5.18 40.84
CA ILE A 394 20.74 -5.27 41.01
C ILE A 394 21.36 -5.40 39.62
N PHE A 395 22.15 -4.41 39.21
CA PHE A 395 22.98 -4.49 38.03
C PHE A 395 24.40 -4.90 38.42
N ALA A 396 24.64 -6.20 38.48
CA ALA A 396 25.94 -6.74 38.86
C ALA A 396 26.87 -6.74 37.66
N THR A 397 27.92 -5.93 37.73
CA THR A 397 28.86 -5.78 36.62
C THR A 397 30.18 -6.48 36.91
N SER A 398 30.80 -6.97 35.83
CA SER A 398 32.14 -7.55 35.86
C SER A 398 33.04 -6.78 34.90
N SER A 399 34.30 -6.68 35.27
CA SER A 399 35.35 -6.16 34.40
C SER A 399 35.74 -7.20 33.35
N ILE A 400 36.37 -6.75 32.27
CA ILE A 400 36.57 -7.55 31.05
C ILE A 400 37.79 -8.49 31.10
N GLU A 401 38.61 -8.45 32.16
CA GLU A 401 39.69 -9.43 32.37
C GLU A 401 39.13 -10.78 32.81
N GLY A 402 39.85 -11.86 32.54
CA GLY A 402 39.37 -13.22 32.73
C GLY A 402 38.63 -13.76 31.52
N SER A 403 37.95 -14.89 31.69
CA SER A 403 37.09 -15.50 30.68
C SER A 403 35.65 -15.04 30.88
N SER A 404 34.90 -14.76 29.81
CA SER A 404 33.50 -14.30 29.90
C SER A 404 32.61 -15.20 30.76
N GLU A 405 32.76 -16.53 30.70
CA GLU A 405 32.01 -17.47 31.57
C GLU A 405 32.25 -17.22 33.06
N LYS A 406 33.51 -17.02 33.47
CA LYS A 406 33.87 -16.67 34.86
C LYS A 406 33.34 -15.30 35.25
N ASN A 407 33.36 -14.33 34.33
CA ASN A 407 32.89 -12.97 34.59
C ASN A 407 31.38 -12.91 34.76
N GLU A 408 30.65 -13.69 33.97
CA GLU A 408 29.20 -13.90 34.10
C GLU A 408 28.88 -14.55 35.45
N GLN A 409 29.51 -15.69 35.78
CA GLN A 409 29.30 -16.36 37.06
C GLN A 409 29.67 -15.47 38.25
N LEU A 410 30.74 -14.67 38.13
CA LEU A 410 31.12 -13.70 39.16
C LEU A 410 30.06 -12.61 39.33
N GLY A 411 29.46 -12.14 38.24
CA GLY A 411 28.32 -11.22 38.26
C GLY A 411 27.12 -11.83 38.99
N ILE A 412 26.77 -13.08 38.68
CA ILE A 412 25.66 -13.80 39.33
C ILE A 412 25.93 -13.92 40.83
N ASN A 413 27.12 -14.36 41.22
CA ASN A 413 27.48 -14.52 42.63
C ASN A 413 27.42 -13.19 43.41
N ARG A 414 27.77 -12.07 42.77
CA ARG A 414 27.64 -10.72 43.36
C ARG A 414 26.18 -10.31 43.55
N ALA A 415 25.34 -10.60 42.56
CA ALA A 415 23.92 -10.31 42.63
C ALA A 415 23.24 -11.12 43.74
N GLU A 416 23.50 -12.44 43.80
CA GLU A 416 22.97 -13.33 44.85
C GLU A 416 23.48 -12.90 46.25
N TYR A 417 24.73 -12.46 46.37
CA TYR A 417 25.24 -11.92 47.62
C TYR A 417 24.47 -10.68 48.09
N ILE A 418 24.18 -9.73 47.20
CA ILE A 418 23.40 -8.54 47.54
C ILE A 418 21.93 -8.91 47.82
N LYS A 419 21.36 -9.84 47.06
CA LYS A 419 20.00 -10.34 47.26
C LYS A 419 19.84 -10.94 48.67
N ASP A 420 20.78 -11.77 49.13
CA ASP A 420 20.80 -12.31 50.50
C ASP A 420 20.84 -11.20 51.57
N VAL A 421 21.50 -10.06 51.31
CA VAL A 421 21.47 -8.91 52.23
C VAL A 421 20.06 -8.32 52.37
N PHE A 422 19.30 -8.22 51.28
CA PHE A 422 17.90 -7.76 51.33
C PHE A 422 16.98 -8.83 51.94
N GLU A 423 17.15 -10.10 51.62
CA GLU A 423 16.34 -11.18 52.19
C GLU A 423 16.50 -11.28 53.72
N LYS A 424 17.73 -11.17 54.23
CA LYS A 424 18.02 -11.10 55.67
C LYS A 424 17.43 -9.87 56.35
N ALA A 425 17.12 -8.82 55.58
CA ALA A 425 16.42 -7.63 56.07
C ALA A 425 14.89 -7.77 55.99
N GLY A 426 14.36 -8.92 55.58
CA GLY A 426 12.93 -9.24 55.56
C GLY A 426 12.22 -8.96 54.23
N TYR A 427 12.95 -8.69 53.14
CA TYR A 427 12.33 -8.49 51.83
C TYR A 427 12.12 -9.81 51.09
N SER A 428 10.96 -9.95 50.44
CA SER A 428 10.63 -11.10 49.62
C SER A 428 11.59 -11.23 48.41
N PRO A 429 12.09 -12.44 48.10
CA PRO A 429 12.90 -12.68 46.90
C PRO A 429 12.18 -12.25 45.60
N LYS A 430 10.83 -12.30 45.59
CA LYS A 430 10.01 -11.95 44.41
C LYS A 430 10.16 -10.48 43.98
N ILE A 431 10.58 -9.59 44.88
CA ILE A 431 10.73 -8.16 44.57
C ILE A 431 12.17 -7.79 44.17
N ILE A 432 13.09 -8.76 44.17
CA ILE A 432 14.51 -8.57 43.92
C ILE A 432 14.87 -9.25 42.60
N ASN A 433 15.16 -8.44 41.58
CA ASN A 433 15.63 -8.92 40.29
C ASN A 433 17.05 -8.46 40.04
N TYR A 434 17.80 -9.20 39.25
CA TYR A 434 19.14 -8.79 38.86
C TYR A 434 19.42 -9.04 37.38
N HIS A 435 20.44 -8.35 36.89
CA HIS A 435 21.04 -8.63 35.61
C HIS A 435 22.56 -8.51 35.74
N THR A 436 23.26 -9.27 34.91
CA THR A 436 24.71 -9.33 34.89
C THR A 436 25.24 -8.83 33.56
N LEU A 437 26.30 -8.02 33.58
CA LEU A 437 26.95 -7.56 32.36
C LEU A 437 28.46 -7.42 32.53
N GLU A 438 29.19 -7.99 31.58
CA GLU A 438 30.60 -7.69 31.36
C GLU A 438 30.71 -6.34 30.63
N ARG A 439 31.41 -5.36 31.22
CA ARG A 439 31.35 -3.94 30.81
C ARG A 439 32.21 -3.59 29.58
N TRP A 440 32.06 -4.36 28.51
CA TRP A 440 32.69 -4.12 27.20
C TRP A 440 32.33 -2.74 26.62
N ASP A 441 31.08 -2.32 26.81
CA ASP A 441 30.56 -1.03 26.38
C ASP A 441 31.33 0.14 27.04
N LEU A 442 31.60 0.01 28.34
CA LEU A 442 32.31 1.00 29.12
C LEU A 442 33.81 0.94 28.81
N PHE A 443 34.39 -0.26 28.72
CA PHE A 443 35.82 -0.40 28.41
C PHE A 443 36.20 0.29 27.10
N ARG A 444 35.43 0.07 26.02
CA ARG A 444 35.70 0.69 24.71
C ARG A 444 35.57 2.22 24.75
N LYS A 445 34.67 2.76 25.60
CA LYS A 445 34.58 4.20 25.86
C LYS A 445 35.78 4.72 26.66
N GLN A 446 36.17 3.99 27.72
CA GLN A 446 37.25 4.35 28.64
C GLN A 446 38.62 4.44 27.96
N ILE A 447 38.90 3.58 26.98
CA ILE A 447 40.21 3.57 26.30
C ILE A 447 40.31 4.59 25.14
N LYS A 448 39.19 5.19 24.70
CA LYS A 448 39.17 6.16 23.60
C LYS A 448 39.90 7.43 24.01
N GLY A 449 40.89 7.85 23.21
CA GLY A 449 41.71 9.03 23.52
C GLY A 449 42.76 8.81 24.61
N THR A 450 42.97 7.57 25.07
CA THR A 450 44.03 7.20 26.02
C THR A 450 45.20 6.51 25.31
N PRO A 451 46.37 6.32 25.96
CA PRO A 451 47.46 5.51 25.42
C PRO A 451 47.08 4.06 25.09
N PHE A 452 45.92 3.57 25.56
CA PHE A 452 45.42 2.22 25.31
C PHE A 452 44.47 2.14 24.10
N ALA A 453 44.27 3.24 23.37
CA ALA A 453 43.36 3.29 22.21
C ALA A 453 43.72 2.27 21.12
N PHE A 454 44.96 1.78 21.07
CA PHE A 454 45.37 0.70 20.16
C PHE A 454 44.54 -0.59 20.36
N LEU A 455 44.00 -0.82 21.57
CA LEU A 455 43.13 -1.96 21.85
C LEU A 455 41.78 -1.87 21.12
N LEU A 456 41.35 -0.69 20.66
CA LEU A 456 40.10 -0.54 19.91
C LEU A 456 40.10 -1.30 18.58
N GLN A 457 41.28 -1.59 18.02
CA GLN A 457 41.46 -2.36 16.78
C GLN A 457 41.36 -3.87 16.99
N LEU A 458 41.27 -4.33 18.24
CA LEU A 458 41.21 -5.74 18.59
C LEU A 458 39.77 -6.20 18.86
N SER A 459 39.50 -7.47 18.57
CA SER A 459 38.26 -8.14 18.95
C SER A 459 38.19 -8.37 20.47
N ASN A 460 36.99 -8.58 21.02
CA ASN A 460 36.83 -8.83 22.46
C ASN A 460 37.71 -10.01 22.96
N PRO A 461 37.75 -11.18 22.29
CA PRO A 461 38.64 -12.27 22.69
C PRO A 461 40.13 -11.90 22.70
N GLN A 462 40.59 -11.12 21.71
CA GLN A 462 41.99 -10.67 21.62
C GLN A 462 42.36 -9.69 22.73
N ILE A 463 41.44 -8.79 23.10
CA ILE A 463 41.64 -7.88 24.22
C ILE A 463 41.70 -8.68 25.51
N GLN A 464 40.76 -9.61 25.73
CA GLN A 464 40.73 -10.50 26.88
C GLN A 464 42.02 -11.30 27.04
N GLU A 465 42.45 -11.99 25.98
CA GLU A 465 43.71 -12.74 25.97
C GLU A 465 44.87 -11.85 26.41
N ARG A 466 44.98 -10.66 25.82
CA ARG A 466 46.07 -9.74 26.11
C ARG A 466 46.04 -9.19 27.54
N LEU A 467 44.87 -8.85 28.07
CA LEU A 467 44.72 -8.44 29.47
C LEU A 467 45.04 -9.58 30.45
N ASN A 468 44.83 -10.83 30.03
CA ASN A 468 45.13 -12.01 30.84
C ASN A 468 46.61 -12.42 30.80
N THR A 469 47.33 -12.12 29.73
CA THR A 469 48.73 -12.56 29.54
C THR A 469 49.77 -11.46 29.73
N ASP A 470 49.45 -10.21 29.43
CA ASP A 470 50.39 -9.07 29.52
C ASP A 470 50.21 -8.32 30.84
N LYS A 471 51.02 -8.70 31.84
CA LYS A 471 50.96 -8.12 33.18
C LYS A 471 51.25 -6.61 33.21
N ILE A 472 52.18 -6.13 32.38
CA ILE A 472 52.53 -4.71 32.35
C ILE A 472 51.37 -3.87 31.81
N LEU A 473 50.70 -4.38 30.77
CA LEU A 473 49.48 -3.76 30.26
C LEU A 473 48.36 -3.79 31.30
N PHE A 474 48.14 -4.94 31.93
CA PHE A 474 47.12 -5.10 32.97
C PHE A 474 47.30 -4.09 34.11
N ASP A 475 48.51 -4.01 34.69
CA ASP A 475 48.81 -3.11 35.81
C ASP A 475 48.56 -1.63 35.45
N LYS A 476 48.78 -1.24 34.19
CA LYS A 476 48.51 0.12 33.70
C LYS A 476 47.04 0.41 33.42
N ILE A 477 46.24 -0.61 33.09
CA ILE A 477 44.81 -0.49 32.74
C ILE A 477 43.90 -0.74 33.96
N GLU A 478 44.40 -1.35 35.03
CA GLU A 478 43.61 -1.79 36.19
C GLU A 478 42.72 -0.70 36.79
N TYR A 479 43.14 0.57 36.79
CA TYR A 479 42.30 1.66 37.29
C TYR A 479 41.00 1.86 36.48
N LEU A 480 40.97 1.48 35.20
CA LEU A 480 39.78 1.48 34.34
C LEU A 480 38.91 0.24 34.59
N LEU A 481 39.54 -0.93 34.76
CA LEU A 481 38.86 -2.19 35.07
C LEU A 481 38.21 -2.15 36.45
N ALA A 482 38.87 -1.53 37.44
CA ALA A 482 38.31 -1.32 38.76
C ALA A 482 36.96 -0.57 38.73
N GLN A 483 36.82 0.43 37.84
CA GLN A 483 35.56 1.16 37.67
C GLN A 483 34.44 0.30 37.06
N GLN A 484 34.79 -0.78 36.36
CA GLN A 484 33.83 -1.73 35.80
C GLN A 484 33.31 -2.74 36.83
N ARG A 485 33.88 -2.77 38.04
CA ARG A 485 33.46 -3.67 39.14
C ARG A 485 32.48 -3.00 40.12
N LYS A 486 31.76 -1.99 39.64
CA LYS A 486 30.72 -1.27 40.37
C LYS A 486 29.35 -1.86 40.10
N THR A 487 28.76 -2.45 41.12
CA THR A 487 27.39 -2.94 41.04
C THR A 487 26.43 -1.82 41.40
N GLN A 488 25.46 -1.56 40.52
CA GLN A 488 24.42 -0.58 40.77
C GLN A 488 23.21 -1.30 41.39
N ILE A 489 22.66 -0.71 42.45
CA ILE A 489 21.46 -1.16 43.14
C ILE A 489 20.43 -0.04 42.97
N THR A 490 19.36 -0.32 42.25
CA THR A 490 18.26 0.60 42.04
C THR A 490 17.06 0.09 42.81
N ILE A 491 16.59 0.87 43.79
CA ILE A 491 15.36 0.58 44.51
C ILE A 491 14.22 1.47 44.04
N LYS A 492 13.01 0.91 43.96
CA LYS A 492 11.78 1.68 43.75
C LYS A 492 11.09 1.87 45.08
N VAL A 493 10.97 3.11 45.53
CA VAL A 493 10.41 3.48 46.84
C VAL A 493 9.02 4.09 46.65
N SER A 494 8.02 3.54 47.33
CA SER A 494 6.65 4.11 47.33
C SER A 494 6.62 5.48 48.00
N THR A 495 5.83 6.41 47.45
CA THR A 495 5.61 7.75 48.03
C THR A 495 4.42 7.85 48.97
N GLU A 496 3.60 6.80 49.11
CA GLU A 496 2.39 6.80 49.93
C GLU A 496 2.51 5.83 51.13
N GLU A 497 2.45 6.33 52.36
CA GLU A 497 2.57 5.54 53.61
C GLU A 497 1.35 4.65 53.90
N LYS A 498 0.16 5.03 53.40
CA LYS A 498 -1.13 4.40 53.72
C LYS A 498 -1.30 2.96 53.21
N PHE A 499 -0.40 2.49 52.34
CA PHE A 499 -0.49 1.19 51.68
C PHE A 499 0.78 0.35 51.85
N SER A 500 1.52 0.59 52.94
CA SER A 500 2.78 -0.07 53.29
C SER A 500 2.66 -1.57 53.61
N THR A 501 1.45 -2.09 53.83
CA THR A 501 1.17 -3.53 53.98
C THR A 501 0.21 -4.01 52.90
N ILE A 502 0.73 -4.17 51.68
CA ILE A 502 0.02 -4.90 50.62
C ILE A 502 0.07 -6.38 51.00
N PRO A 503 -1.08 -7.05 51.19
CA PRO A 503 -1.09 -8.48 51.49
C PRO A 503 -0.41 -9.27 50.37
N ASP A 504 0.53 -10.14 50.71
CA ASP A 504 1.36 -10.91 49.76
C ASP A 504 1.18 -12.43 49.87
N ASP A 505 0.44 -12.92 50.88
CA ASP A 505 0.02 -14.31 50.95
C ASP A 505 -1.24 -14.57 50.11
N GLU A 506 -1.01 -15.03 48.88
CA GLU A 506 -2.07 -15.35 47.92
C GLU A 506 -3.02 -16.44 48.45
N ALA A 507 -2.54 -17.39 49.24
CA ALA A 507 -3.33 -18.50 49.74
C ALA A 507 -4.27 -18.05 50.87
N GLU A 508 -3.78 -17.20 51.77
CA GLU A 508 -4.61 -16.62 52.84
C GLU A 508 -5.70 -15.72 52.27
N LEU A 509 -5.36 -14.85 51.31
CA LEU A 509 -6.32 -13.98 50.63
C LEU A 509 -7.42 -14.77 49.92
N LEU A 510 -7.04 -15.83 49.21
CA LEU A 510 -7.99 -16.67 48.49
C LEU A 510 -8.93 -17.41 49.45
N ALA A 511 -8.39 -18.02 50.50
CA ALA A 511 -9.18 -18.76 51.49
C ALA A 511 -10.19 -17.86 52.21
N GLU A 512 -9.78 -16.65 52.59
CA GLU A 512 -10.68 -15.69 53.24
C GLU A 512 -11.73 -15.15 52.28
N PHE A 513 -11.37 -14.87 51.02
CA PHE A 513 -12.33 -14.43 50.00
C PHE A 513 -13.42 -15.48 49.75
N GLU A 514 -13.04 -16.76 49.63
CA GLU A 514 -13.99 -17.86 49.48
C GLU A 514 -14.88 -18.05 50.72
N ARG A 515 -14.33 -17.87 51.92
CA ARG A 515 -15.09 -17.91 53.18
C ARG A 515 -16.16 -16.82 53.20
N LEU A 516 -15.79 -15.59 52.87
CA LEU A 516 -16.70 -14.42 52.86
C LEU A 516 -17.82 -14.59 51.84
N LEU A 517 -17.51 -15.09 50.63
CA LEU A 517 -18.51 -15.41 49.62
C LEU A 517 -19.49 -16.49 50.10
N LYS A 518 -18.98 -17.58 50.71
CA LYS A 518 -19.83 -18.66 51.25
C LYS A 518 -20.72 -18.19 52.39
N ALA A 519 -20.24 -17.26 53.21
CA ALA A 519 -21.00 -16.63 54.28
C ALA A 519 -21.97 -15.54 53.81
N LYS A 520 -21.94 -15.18 52.51
CA LYS A 520 -22.68 -14.03 51.93
C LYS A 520 -22.36 -12.69 52.58
N GLU A 521 -21.15 -12.53 53.10
CA GLU A 521 -20.63 -11.27 53.65
C GLU A 521 -20.09 -10.37 52.52
N LEU A 522 -20.98 -9.92 51.62
CA LEU A 522 -20.61 -9.35 50.32
C LEU A 522 -19.79 -8.04 50.41
N GLU A 523 -20.08 -7.18 51.38
CA GLU A 523 -19.32 -5.93 51.58
C GLU A 523 -17.87 -6.22 52.01
N ALA A 524 -17.68 -7.16 52.94
CA ALA A 524 -16.36 -7.60 53.38
C ALA A 524 -15.62 -8.35 52.26
N ALA A 525 -16.33 -9.17 51.47
CA ALA A 525 -15.76 -9.83 50.30
C ALA A 525 -15.26 -8.81 49.27
N LEU A 526 -16.05 -7.76 48.98
CA LEU A 526 -15.66 -6.70 48.05
C LEU A 526 -14.48 -5.87 48.58
N GLU A 527 -14.44 -5.57 49.88
CA GLU A 527 -13.32 -4.89 50.52
C GLU A 527 -12.03 -5.70 50.40
N LEU A 528 -12.08 -7.02 50.63
CA LEU A 528 -10.94 -7.90 50.46
C LEU A 528 -10.50 -7.98 48.99
N GLN A 529 -11.44 -8.18 48.06
CA GLN A 529 -11.12 -8.21 46.63
C GLN A 529 -10.54 -6.87 46.15
N SER A 530 -10.98 -5.74 46.72
CA SER A 530 -10.41 -4.42 46.40
C SER A 530 -8.93 -4.34 46.77
N LYS A 531 -8.52 -4.95 47.89
CA LYS A 531 -7.10 -5.09 48.29
C LYS A 531 -6.34 -6.01 47.34
N MET A 532 -6.95 -7.11 46.91
CA MET A 532 -6.36 -8.03 45.92
C MET A 532 -6.16 -7.34 44.56
N VAL A 533 -7.16 -6.58 44.07
CA VAL A 533 -7.07 -5.79 42.83
C VAL A 533 -5.97 -4.74 42.94
N TYR A 534 -5.86 -4.06 44.09
CA TYR A 534 -4.78 -3.12 44.35
C TYR A 534 -3.40 -3.79 44.31
N ALA A 535 -3.25 -4.95 44.95
CA ALA A 535 -2.01 -5.74 44.93
C ALA A 535 -1.66 -6.16 43.49
N PHE A 536 -2.65 -6.60 42.70
CA PHE A 536 -2.47 -6.96 41.30
C PHE A 536 -2.02 -5.76 40.43
N VAL A 537 -2.68 -4.61 40.52
CA VAL A 537 -2.33 -3.39 39.76
C VAL A 537 -0.90 -2.90 40.07
N ASN A 538 -0.39 -3.23 41.26
CA ASN A 538 0.95 -2.89 41.71
C ASN A 538 1.98 -4.03 41.56
N ASP A 539 1.65 -5.05 40.76
CA ASP A 539 2.49 -6.20 40.42
C ASP A 539 2.93 -7.02 41.66
N LYS A 540 2.06 -7.14 42.68
CA LYS A 540 2.27 -7.90 43.92
C LYS A 540 1.45 -9.19 44.01
N LEU A 541 0.40 -9.30 43.20
CA LEU A 541 -0.50 -10.45 43.14
C LEU A 541 -0.57 -10.95 41.70
N ASP A 542 -0.55 -12.26 41.48
CA ASP A 542 -0.77 -12.79 40.13
C ASP A 542 -2.23 -12.66 39.69
N LYS A 543 -2.46 -12.50 38.38
CA LYS A 543 -3.82 -12.46 37.83
C LYS A 543 -4.59 -13.76 38.11
N ALA A 544 -3.92 -14.91 38.15
CA ALA A 544 -4.52 -16.20 38.43
C ALA A 544 -5.21 -16.21 39.79
N THR A 545 -4.66 -15.51 40.78
CA THR A 545 -5.23 -15.41 42.12
C THR A 545 -6.58 -14.68 42.11
N LEU A 546 -6.73 -13.61 41.30
CA LEU A 546 -8.01 -12.92 41.13
C LEU A 546 -9.05 -13.75 40.38
N LEU A 547 -8.61 -14.70 39.56
CA LEU A 547 -9.47 -15.55 38.72
C LEU A 547 -9.75 -16.93 39.32
N ALA A 548 -9.07 -17.31 40.41
CA ALA A 548 -9.14 -18.64 40.99
C ALA A 548 -10.54 -18.97 41.55
N THR A 549 -11.17 -18.01 42.24
CA THR A 549 -12.48 -18.20 42.86
C THR A 549 -13.61 -18.13 41.85
N LYS A 550 -14.46 -19.15 41.81
CA LYS A 550 -15.69 -19.16 41.01
C LYS A 550 -16.80 -18.40 41.71
N ILE A 551 -17.02 -17.14 41.33
CA ILE A 551 -18.09 -16.31 41.87
C ILE A 551 -19.43 -16.68 41.20
N PRO A 552 -20.54 -16.84 41.96
CA PRO A 552 -21.86 -17.11 41.38
C PRO A 552 -22.31 -16.00 40.43
N LEU A 553 -22.84 -16.37 39.25
CA LEU A 553 -23.41 -15.43 38.26
C LEU A 553 -24.80 -14.92 38.70
N GLU A 554 -24.84 -14.16 39.78
CA GLU A 554 -26.06 -13.55 40.33
C GLU A 554 -25.88 -12.04 40.57
N LYS A 555 -26.99 -11.31 40.63
CA LYS A 555 -27.00 -9.84 40.73
C LYS A 555 -26.25 -9.33 41.97
N GLU A 556 -26.31 -10.03 43.09
CA GLU A 556 -25.65 -9.61 44.33
C GLU A 556 -24.10 -9.64 44.24
N TYR A 557 -23.52 -10.38 43.28
CA TYR A 557 -22.06 -10.50 43.10
C TYR A 557 -21.48 -9.60 42.00
N ILE A 558 -22.29 -8.76 41.34
CA ILE A 558 -21.85 -7.90 40.23
C ILE A 558 -20.57 -7.11 40.53
N PRO A 559 -20.40 -6.46 41.69
CA PRO A 559 -19.17 -5.75 42.01
C PRO A 559 -17.92 -6.60 41.83
N MET A 560 -17.94 -7.82 42.35
CA MET A 560 -16.78 -8.71 42.34
C MET A 560 -16.58 -9.40 40.98
N LEU A 561 -17.69 -9.75 40.31
CA LEU A 561 -17.69 -10.24 38.93
C LEU A 561 -17.12 -9.20 37.96
N SER A 562 -17.42 -7.92 38.18
CA SER A 562 -16.92 -6.79 37.39
C SER A 562 -15.39 -6.66 37.46
N ASN A 563 -14.80 -6.91 38.63
CA ASN A 563 -13.35 -6.94 38.78
C ASN A 563 -12.72 -8.18 38.12
N GLN A 564 -13.31 -9.37 38.27
CA GLN A 564 -12.80 -10.58 37.60
C GLN A 564 -12.85 -10.43 36.07
N ILE A 565 -13.95 -9.91 35.53
CA ILE A 565 -14.08 -9.72 34.09
C ILE A 565 -13.11 -8.65 33.59
N ALA A 566 -12.83 -7.60 34.37
CA ALA A 566 -11.79 -6.64 34.03
C ALA A 566 -10.40 -7.30 33.89
N VAL A 567 -10.07 -8.24 34.79
CA VAL A 567 -8.81 -9.01 34.71
C VAL A 567 -8.77 -9.88 33.44
N GLU A 568 -9.86 -10.60 33.16
CA GLU A 568 -9.98 -11.43 31.95
C GLU A 568 -9.85 -10.58 30.67
N LEU A 569 -10.57 -9.47 30.59
CA LEU A 569 -10.66 -8.64 29.39
C LEU A 569 -9.39 -7.87 29.04
N PHE A 570 -8.68 -7.36 30.05
CA PHE A 570 -7.55 -6.43 29.84
C PHE A 570 -6.17 -7.09 30.03
N PHE A 571 -6.10 -8.25 30.68
CA PHE A 571 -4.83 -8.88 31.07
C PHE A 571 -4.72 -10.37 30.69
N SER A 572 -5.66 -10.90 29.91
CA SER A 572 -5.61 -12.26 29.40
C SER A 572 -5.69 -12.29 27.87
N ASP A 573 -5.10 -13.33 27.26
CA ASP A 573 -4.92 -13.45 25.81
C ASP A 573 -6.16 -14.03 25.10
N TYR A 574 -7.38 -13.73 25.56
CA TYR A 574 -8.64 -14.25 24.99
C TYR A 574 -8.90 -13.79 23.54
N ILE A 575 -8.22 -12.74 23.09
CA ILE A 575 -8.16 -12.36 21.67
C ILE A 575 -6.67 -12.25 21.32
N PRO A 576 -6.12 -13.22 20.57
CA PRO A 576 -4.70 -13.23 20.21
C PRO A 576 -4.32 -11.91 19.53
N HIS A 577 -3.37 -11.18 20.13
CA HIS A 577 -2.72 -10.07 19.47
C HIS A 577 -1.66 -10.61 18.51
N SER A 578 -2.01 -11.10 17.32
CA SER A 578 -0.98 -11.16 16.27
C SER A 578 -1.46 -11.17 14.83
N VAL A 579 -0.70 -10.39 14.06
CA VAL A 579 -0.49 -10.31 12.61
C VAL A 579 -1.68 -9.88 11.76
N LEU A 580 -1.71 -8.56 11.51
CA LEU A 580 -2.20 -7.95 10.28
C LEU A 580 -1.76 -8.81 9.08
N VAL A 581 -2.68 -9.57 8.49
CA VAL A 581 -2.49 -10.06 7.12
C VAL A 581 -2.89 -8.89 6.22
N PRO A 582 -1.98 -8.30 5.44
CA PRO A 582 -2.26 -7.12 4.60
C PRO A 582 -3.26 -7.38 3.47
N ASN A 583 -3.74 -8.60 3.31
CA ASN A 583 -4.71 -8.98 2.32
C ASN A 583 -5.93 -9.57 3.01
N TRP A 584 -7.08 -8.94 2.73
CA TRP A 584 -8.51 -9.33 2.70
C TRP A 584 -8.98 -10.78 2.96
N GLY A 585 -8.15 -11.68 3.47
CA GLY A 585 -8.57 -12.96 4.03
C GLY A 585 -9.33 -12.72 5.32
N ASP A 586 -10.44 -13.43 5.49
CA ASP A 586 -11.09 -13.52 6.78
C ASP A 586 -10.04 -14.00 7.78
N PRO A 587 -9.80 -13.24 8.86
CA PRO A 587 -8.85 -13.68 9.84
C PRO A 587 -9.44 -14.92 10.54
N PHE A 588 -8.69 -16.02 10.50
CA PHE A 588 -8.97 -17.21 11.31
C PHE A 588 -8.71 -16.85 12.78
N PHE A 589 -9.64 -16.11 13.40
CA PHE A 589 -9.64 -15.87 14.83
C PHE A 589 -10.54 -16.92 15.50
N SER A 590 -9.98 -17.72 16.40
CA SER A 590 -10.77 -18.51 17.34
C SER A 590 -11.16 -17.59 18.50
N VAL A 591 -12.41 -17.10 18.50
CA VAL A 591 -12.98 -16.49 19.69
C VAL A 591 -13.48 -17.60 20.60
N ASP A 592 -13.15 -17.53 21.89
CA ASP A 592 -13.72 -18.40 22.90
C ASP A 592 -15.22 -18.08 23.07
N LEU A 593 -16.08 -18.94 22.53
CA LEU A 593 -17.54 -18.76 22.57
C LEU A 593 -18.10 -18.91 23.98
N ASP A 594 -17.52 -19.78 24.82
CA ASP A 594 -17.95 -19.95 26.21
C ASP A 594 -17.70 -18.66 27.00
N PHE A 595 -16.58 -17.99 26.73
CA PHE A 595 -16.28 -16.67 27.28
C PHE A 595 -17.27 -15.59 26.80
N VAL A 596 -17.62 -15.59 25.52
CA VAL A 596 -18.65 -14.67 24.98
C VAL A 596 -20.00 -14.92 25.65
N ASP A 597 -20.40 -16.17 25.84
CA ASP A 597 -21.65 -16.52 26.51
C ASP A 597 -21.67 -16.08 27.99
N LYS A 598 -20.54 -16.23 28.70
CA LYS A 598 -20.34 -15.68 30.05
C LYS A 598 -20.57 -14.17 30.07
N LEU A 599 -19.97 -13.43 29.14
CA LEU A 599 -20.14 -11.97 29.02
C LEU A 599 -21.60 -11.59 28.72
N MET A 600 -22.25 -12.30 27.81
CA MET A 600 -23.66 -12.05 27.46
C MET A 600 -24.59 -12.31 28.65
N ASN A 601 -24.28 -13.27 29.51
CA ASN A 601 -25.04 -13.50 30.74
C ASN A 601 -24.78 -12.42 31.80
N LEU A 602 -23.53 -11.93 31.94
CA LEU A 602 -23.21 -10.80 32.82
C LEU A 602 -23.96 -9.52 32.43
N ILE A 603 -24.05 -9.22 31.13
CA ILE A 603 -24.82 -8.06 30.62
C ILE A 603 -26.27 -8.11 31.10
N LYS A 604 -26.90 -9.29 31.10
CA LYS A 604 -28.29 -9.47 31.53
C LYS A 604 -28.50 -9.26 33.04
N LEU A 605 -27.45 -9.43 33.85
CA LEU A 605 -27.53 -9.25 35.30
C LEU A 605 -27.54 -7.77 35.70
N SER A 606 -26.89 -6.90 34.91
CA SER A 606 -26.84 -5.46 35.18
C SER A 606 -26.53 -4.62 33.97
N GLU A 607 -27.43 -3.70 33.66
CA GLU A 607 -27.21 -2.63 32.67
C GLU A 607 -26.75 -1.32 33.31
N THR A 608 -26.77 -1.24 34.66
CA THR A 608 -26.53 0.00 35.42
C THR A 608 -25.18 0.03 36.15
N ASP A 609 -24.51 -1.12 36.32
CA ASP A 609 -23.19 -1.16 36.96
C ASP A 609 -22.13 -0.54 36.05
N LEU A 610 -21.66 0.65 36.40
CA LEU A 610 -20.83 1.45 35.51
C LEU A 610 -19.44 0.83 35.24
N PRO A 611 -18.68 0.31 36.23
CA PRO A 611 -17.44 -0.42 35.97
C PRO A 611 -17.63 -1.58 34.98
N LEU A 612 -18.68 -2.38 35.17
CA LEU A 612 -18.99 -3.51 34.30
C LEU A 612 -19.31 -3.02 32.88
N GLN A 613 -20.19 -2.02 32.74
CA GLN A 613 -20.57 -1.49 31.43
C GLN A 613 -19.38 -0.88 30.67
N TYR A 614 -18.47 -0.19 31.36
CA TYR A 614 -17.25 0.35 30.76
C TYR A 614 -16.35 -0.78 30.23
N ASN A 615 -16.03 -1.76 31.08
CA ASN A 615 -15.14 -2.86 30.73
C ASN A 615 -15.72 -3.72 29.59
N LEU A 616 -17.02 -3.95 29.60
CA LEU A 616 -17.72 -4.64 28.51
C LEU A 616 -17.72 -3.83 27.21
N SER A 617 -17.85 -2.50 27.26
CA SER A 617 -17.78 -1.65 26.08
C SER A 617 -16.38 -1.69 25.45
N ALA A 618 -15.34 -1.65 26.26
CA ALA A 618 -13.96 -1.83 25.83
C ALA A 618 -13.75 -3.17 25.10
N PHE A 619 -14.30 -4.27 25.65
CA PHE A 619 -14.27 -5.57 24.99
C PHE A 619 -15.09 -5.61 23.70
N ALA A 620 -16.30 -5.05 23.70
CA ALA A 620 -17.16 -5.02 22.53
C ALA A 620 -16.46 -4.31 21.35
N ILE A 621 -15.69 -3.25 21.62
CA ILE A 621 -14.85 -2.59 20.62
C ILE A 621 -13.72 -3.51 20.14
N LYS A 622 -13.02 -4.18 21.06
CA LYS A 622 -11.95 -5.13 20.73
C LYS A 622 -12.48 -6.27 19.84
N TYR A 623 -13.59 -6.87 20.24
CA TYR A 623 -14.32 -7.88 19.48
C TYR A 623 -14.71 -7.34 18.10
N MET A 624 -15.26 -6.12 18.04
CA MET A 624 -15.62 -5.46 16.78
C MET A 624 -14.45 -5.28 15.84
N ARG A 625 -13.32 -4.82 16.35
CA ARG A 625 -12.12 -4.60 15.56
C ARG A 625 -11.60 -5.90 14.93
N TYR A 626 -11.45 -6.95 15.73
CA TYR A 626 -10.78 -8.16 15.27
C TYR A 626 -11.73 -9.11 14.53
N THR A 627 -12.98 -9.25 14.96
CA THR A 627 -13.93 -10.15 14.29
C THR A 627 -14.68 -9.49 13.14
N ARG A 628 -14.67 -8.15 13.06
CA ARG A 628 -15.54 -7.35 12.17
C ARG A 628 -17.03 -7.62 12.39
N SER A 629 -17.40 -8.19 13.54
CA SER A 629 -18.76 -8.49 13.99
C SER A 629 -19.05 -7.77 15.32
N GLY A 630 -20.28 -7.81 15.83
CA GLY A 630 -20.63 -7.17 17.09
C GLY A 630 -21.28 -8.15 18.05
N ILE A 631 -20.89 -8.10 19.33
CA ILE A 631 -21.65 -8.75 20.43
C ILE A 631 -22.85 -7.91 20.89
N MET A 632 -22.94 -6.67 20.42
CA MET A 632 -24.08 -5.77 20.59
C MET A 632 -24.18 -4.83 19.39
N ASP A 633 -25.33 -4.16 19.24
CA ASP A 633 -25.50 -3.14 18.20
C ASP A 633 -24.50 -1.99 18.35
N ALA A 634 -23.91 -1.55 17.24
CA ALA A 634 -22.84 -0.56 17.25
C ALA A 634 -23.35 0.84 17.64
N ALA A 635 -24.58 1.20 17.29
CA ALA A 635 -25.17 2.47 17.71
C ALA A 635 -25.47 2.44 19.21
N LEU A 636 -26.01 1.33 19.72
CA LEU A 636 -26.22 1.14 21.16
C LEU A 636 -24.91 1.19 21.95
N LEU A 637 -23.86 0.53 21.46
CA LEU A 637 -22.53 0.58 22.06
C LEU A 637 -22.00 2.00 22.13
N TYR A 638 -22.11 2.78 21.05
CA TYR A 638 -21.67 4.17 21.05
C TYR A 638 -22.48 5.03 22.02
N GLN A 639 -23.80 4.83 22.11
CA GLN A 639 -24.64 5.53 23.09
C GLN A 639 -24.21 5.22 24.54
N LYS A 640 -23.87 3.96 24.86
CA LYS A 640 -23.30 3.61 26.16
C LYS A 640 -21.99 4.36 26.43
N ILE A 641 -21.10 4.44 25.44
CA ILE A 641 -19.83 5.18 25.54
C ILE A 641 -20.06 6.67 25.80
N LEU A 642 -21.04 7.28 25.13
CA LEU A 642 -21.42 8.67 25.37
C LEU A 642 -21.96 8.88 26.79
N GLY A 643 -22.75 7.93 27.30
CA GLY A 643 -23.24 7.93 28.67
C GLY A 643 -22.12 7.95 29.72
N PHE A 644 -20.92 7.46 29.39
CA PHE A 644 -19.79 7.56 30.30
C PHE A 644 -19.17 8.96 30.42
N SER A 645 -19.64 9.92 29.62
CA SER A 645 -19.12 11.29 29.63
C SER A 645 -19.79 12.18 30.67
N ASP A 646 -20.71 11.66 31.48
CA ASP A 646 -21.45 12.39 32.52
C ASP A 646 -20.52 12.86 33.65
N ALA A 647 -20.59 14.17 33.94
CA ALA A 647 -19.73 14.84 34.89
C ALA A 647 -19.94 14.44 36.36
N GLU A 648 -21.11 13.93 36.72
CA GLU A 648 -21.42 13.48 38.09
C GLU A 648 -20.78 12.13 38.46
N VAL A 649 -20.21 11.45 37.46
CA VAL A 649 -19.55 10.14 37.58
C VAL A 649 -18.03 10.28 37.54
N TYR A 650 -17.50 11.34 36.90
CA TYR A 650 -16.05 11.59 36.84
C TYR A 650 -15.43 11.67 38.24
N GLY A 651 -14.30 10.98 38.42
CA GLY A 651 -13.50 11.05 39.63
C GLY A 651 -13.95 10.16 40.80
N LYS A 652 -15.14 9.53 40.74
CA LYS A 652 -15.56 8.53 41.74
C LYS A 652 -14.78 7.21 41.63
N LEU A 653 -14.31 6.86 40.43
CA LEU A 653 -13.59 5.62 40.12
C LEU A 653 -12.20 5.96 39.55
N SER A 654 -11.21 5.11 39.82
CA SER A 654 -9.79 5.50 39.73
C SER A 654 -9.25 5.84 38.34
N THR A 655 -9.70 5.09 37.34
CA THR A 655 -9.23 5.17 35.95
C THR A 655 -10.14 5.99 35.05
N TRP A 656 -11.33 6.36 35.53
CA TRP A 656 -12.32 7.05 34.72
C TRP A 656 -12.07 8.55 34.70
N ASN A 657 -11.44 9.01 33.62
CA ASN A 657 -11.17 10.42 33.34
C ASN A 657 -11.53 10.77 31.89
N LYS A 658 -11.57 12.07 31.58
CA LYS A 658 -11.88 12.58 30.24
C LYS A 658 -11.01 11.93 29.15
N THR A 659 -9.71 11.76 29.40
CA THR A 659 -8.76 11.18 28.44
C THR A 659 -9.10 9.72 28.11
N GLU A 660 -9.39 8.89 29.10
CA GLU A 660 -9.75 7.48 28.88
C GLU A 660 -11.08 7.33 28.12
N ILE A 661 -12.01 8.26 28.32
CA ILE A 661 -13.28 8.28 27.58
C ILE A 661 -13.10 8.70 26.13
N GLU A 662 -12.26 9.70 25.85
CA GLU A 662 -11.92 10.05 24.48
C GLU A 662 -11.14 8.92 23.77
N ARG A 663 -10.26 8.20 24.48
CA ARG A 663 -9.60 6.99 23.96
C ARG A 663 -10.61 5.89 23.62
N LEU A 664 -11.62 5.68 24.46
CA LEU A 664 -12.66 4.69 24.22
C LEU A 664 -13.51 5.06 22.98
N LYS A 665 -13.87 6.34 22.82
CA LYS A 665 -14.57 6.84 21.62
C LYS A 665 -13.72 6.68 20.35
N LEU A 666 -12.44 7.04 20.40
CA LEU A 666 -11.52 6.85 19.28
C LEU A 666 -11.43 5.37 18.90
N ASN A 667 -11.24 4.48 19.89
CA ASN A 667 -11.20 3.03 19.66
C ASN A 667 -12.49 2.52 19.02
N PHE A 668 -13.65 3.01 19.47
CA PHE A 668 -14.91 2.68 18.82
C PHE A 668 -14.89 3.07 17.34
N HIS A 669 -14.51 4.30 17.00
CA HIS A 669 -14.54 4.74 15.61
C HIS A 669 -13.50 4.06 14.72
N LEU A 670 -12.33 3.71 15.26
CA LEU A 670 -11.34 2.85 14.57
C LEU A 670 -11.91 1.47 14.25
N ALA A 671 -12.55 0.82 15.22
CA ALA A 671 -13.20 -0.49 15.02
C ALA A 671 -14.44 -0.40 14.11
N ALA A 672 -15.24 0.64 14.29
CA ALA A 672 -16.47 0.88 13.56
C ALA A 672 -16.23 1.15 12.08
N ALA A 673 -15.11 1.79 11.72
CA ALA A 673 -14.75 2.00 10.32
C ALA A 673 -14.66 0.67 9.54
N ASP A 674 -14.01 -0.34 10.11
CA ASP A 674 -13.91 -1.68 9.50
C ASP A 674 -15.21 -2.48 9.61
N TYR A 675 -15.88 -2.41 10.75
CA TYR A 675 -17.17 -3.08 10.97
C TYR A 675 -18.24 -2.60 9.99
N TYR A 676 -18.40 -1.28 9.83
CA TYR A 676 -19.34 -0.70 8.87
C TYR A 676 -18.89 -0.92 7.43
N TYR A 677 -17.58 -0.97 7.17
CA TYR A 677 -17.07 -1.41 5.87
C TYR A 677 -17.53 -2.82 5.53
N GLN A 678 -17.43 -3.76 6.48
CA GLN A 678 -17.82 -5.16 6.27
C GLN A 678 -19.33 -5.33 6.10
N LYS A 679 -20.14 -4.46 6.72
CA LYS A 679 -21.61 -4.43 6.62
C LYS A 679 -22.17 -3.55 5.49
N PHE A 680 -21.30 -2.93 4.67
CA PHE A 680 -21.69 -2.03 3.58
C PHE A 680 -22.41 -0.74 4.02
N GLU A 681 -22.21 -0.30 5.25
CA GLU A 681 -22.82 0.90 5.81
C GLU A 681 -21.88 2.11 5.62
N TYR A 682 -21.65 2.50 4.35
CA TYR A 682 -20.61 3.46 3.98
C TYR A 682 -20.76 4.86 4.56
N GLU A 683 -21.99 5.32 4.76
CA GLU A 683 -22.27 6.59 5.42
C GLU A 683 -21.77 6.56 6.88
N LYS A 684 -22.13 5.51 7.63
CA LYS A 684 -21.66 5.32 9.02
C LYS A 684 -20.16 5.09 9.12
N ARG A 685 -19.57 4.37 8.14
CA ARG A 685 -18.11 4.29 7.99
C ARG A 685 -17.51 5.67 7.77
N GLY A 686 -18.09 6.47 6.87
CA GLY A 686 -17.69 7.85 6.60
C GLY A 686 -17.63 8.67 7.88
N ASN A 687 -18.72 8.66 8.66
CA ASN A 687 -18.80 9.35 9.94
C ASN A 687 -17.72 8.89 10.94
N SER A 688 -17.38 7.59 10.95
CA SER A 688 -16.32 7.09 11.83
C SER A 688 -14.93 7.52 11.38
N LEU A 689 -14.66 7.56 10.07
CA LEU A 689 -13.41 8.08 9.53
C LEU A 689 -13.28 9.60 9.73
N GLU A 690 -14.39 10.34 9.63
CA GLU A 690 -14.47 11.77 9.93
C GLU A 690 -14.08 12.03 11.40
N TYR A 691 -14.66 11.27 12.34
CA TYR A 691 -14.33 11.37 13.76
C TYR A 691 -12.83 11.13 14.01
N VAL A 692 -12.24 10.09 13.40
CA VAL A 692 -10.80 9.82 13.51
C VAL A 692 -9.99 11.00 12.98
N ARG A 693 -10.36 11.56 11.82
CA ARG A 693 -9.69 12.74 11.26
C ARG A 693 -9.76 13.92 12.21
N GLU A 694 -10.94 14.26 12.71
CA GLU A 694 -11.16 15.40 13.63
C GLU A 694 -10.42 15.23 14.96
N HIS A 695 -10.41 14.02 15.52
CA HIS A 695 -9.69 13.70 16.75
C HIS A 695 -8.21 14.09 16.64
N TYR A 696 -7.57 13.76 15.52
CA TYR A 696 -6.17 14.06 15.27
C TYR A 696 -5.93 15.48 14.74
N SER A 697 -6.88 16.09 14.01
CA SER A 697 -6.77 17.49 13.57
C SER A 697 -6.67 18.50 14.72
N SER A 698 -7.21 18.16 15.89
CA SER A 698 -7.13 18.99 17.10
C SER A 698 -5.76 18.93 17.80
N GLN A 699 -4.84 18.08 17.32
CA GLN A 699 -3.56 17.80 17.95
C GLN A 699 -2.41 18.39 17.13
N ASP A 700 -1.35 18.82 17.82
CA ASP A 700 -0.09 19.23 17.19
C ASP A 700 0.74 18.00 16.81
N LEU A 701 0.38 17.36 15.69
CA LEU A 701 1.00 16.14 15.23
C LEU A 701 2.43 16.40 14.72
N LYS A 702 3.37 15.57 15.17
CA LYS A 702 4.69 15.49 14.55
C LYS A 702 4.58 14.89 13.15
N ILE A 703 5.54 15.19 12.28
CA ILE A 703 5.51 14.76 10.89
C ILE A 703 5.38 13.23 10.71
N ASP A 704 6.01 12.43 11.57
CA ASP A 704 5.87 10.97 11.54
C ASP A 704 4.47 10.49 11.93
N GLU A 705 3.80 11.20 12.85
CA GLU A 705 2.43 10.92 13.26
C GLU A 705 1.45 11.30 12.14
N SER A 706 1.66 12.45 11.49
CA SER A 706 0.91 12.84 10.29
C SER A 706 1.09 11.85 9.15
N LEU A 707 2.32 11.38 8.92
CA LEU A 707 2.63 10.33 7.94
C LEU A 707 1.90 9.02 8.26
N TYR A 708 1.91 8.59 9.53
CA TYR A 708 1.21 7.39 9.97
C TYR A 708 -0.29 7.50 9.71
N LEU A 709 -0.90 8.64 10.05
CA LEU A 709 -2.32 8.91 9.82
C LEU A 709 -2.66 9.02 8.33
N ALA A 710 -1.81 9.62 7.51
CA ALA A 710 -2.00 9.69 6.06
C ALA A 710 -2.00 8.29 5.42
N LYS A 711 -1.10 7.40 5.86
CA LYS A 711 -1.09 6.00 5.42
C LYS A 711 -2.37 5.25 5.83
N TYR A 712 -2.98 5.59 6.98
CA TYR A 712 -4.31 5.11 7.36
C TYR A 712 -5.43 5.64 6.47
N PHE A 713 -5.36 6.89 6.05
CA PHE A 713 -6.29 7.43 5.06
C PHE A 713 -6.12 6.78 3.69
N ASN A 714 -4.89 6.49 3.25
CA ASN A 714 -4.63 5.71 2.04
C ASN A 714 -5.24 4.32 2.12
N GLN A 715 -5.06 3.60 3.24
CA GLN A 715 -5.68 2.29 3.47
C GLN A 715 -7.22 2.35 3.37
N ASN A 716 -7.79 3.49 3.74
CA ASN A 716 -9.23 3.72 3.74
C ASN A 716 -9.77 4.39 2.47
N TYR A 717 -8.97 4.55 1.41
CA TYR A 717 -9.33 5.22 0.16
C TYR A 717 -9.75 6.68 0.35
N ARG A 718 -9.09 7.38 1.28
CA ARG A 718 -9.21 8.82 1.55
C ARG A 718 -7.97 9.55 1.06
N PHE A 719 -7.60 9.31 -0.20
CA PHE A 719 -6.37 9.83 -0.80
C PHE A 719 -6.25 11.35 -0.72
N GLN A 720 -7.35 12.09 -0.95
CA GLN A 720 -7.33 13.55 -0.81
C GLN A 720 -7.00 14.00 0.62
N TRP A 721 -7.59 13.34 1.64
CA TRP A 721 -7.29 13.66 3.04
C TRP A 721 -5.83 13.37 3.38
N ALA A 722 -5.27 12.28 2.85
CA ALA A 722 -3.85 11.97 3.00
C ALA A 722 -2.96 13.04 2.33
N ILE A 723 -3.28 13.44 1.10
CA ILE A 723 -2.55 14.47 0.36
C ILE A 723 -2.57 15.80 1.11
N ASP A 724 -3.75 16.25 1.56
CA ASP A 724 -3.90 17.53 2.28
C ASP A 724 -3.08 17.53 3.58
N LEU A 725 -3.16 16.44 4.35
CA LEU A 725 -2.41 16.27 5.59
C LEU A 725 -0.89 16.28 5.34
N LEU A 726 -0.41 15.48 4.39
CA LEU A 726 1.02 15.38 4.08
C LEU A 726 1.58 16.70 3.56
N LYS A 727 0.82 17.38 2.69
CA LYS A 727 1.21 18.68 2.14
C LYS A 727 1.38 19.71 3.26
N ALA A 728 0.43 19.81 4.18
CA ALA A 728 0.53 20.70 5.34
C ALA A 728 1.75 20.35 6.22
N SER A 729 1.99 19.06 6.51
CA SER A 729 3.16 18.64 7.30
C SER A 729 4.50 18.97 6.63
N LEU A 730 4.55 18.91 5.29
CA LEU A 730 5.76 19.21 4.51
C LEU A 730 6.11 20.70 4.46
N GLU A 731 5.19 21.61 4.79
CA GLU A 731 5.50 23.05 4.92
C GLU A 731 6.55 23.30 6.01
N ASN A 732 6.48 22.55 7.12
CA ASN A 732 7.38 22.68 8.25
C ASN A 732 8.64 21.80 8.15
N ALA A 733 8.57 20.70 7.40
CA ALA A 733 9.68 19.77 7.23
C ALA A 733 9.78 19.28 5.77
N PRO A 734 10.14 20.17 4.83
CA PRO A 734 10.12 19.90 3.39
C PRO A 734 11.13 18.84 2.95
N LYS A 735 12.07 18.45 3.83
CA LYS A 735 13.11 17.46 3.58
C LYS A 735 12.79 16.06 4.14
N HIS A 736 11.61 15.85 4.73
CA HIS A 736 11.24 14.56 5.30
C HIS A 736 10.89 13.54 4.20
N GLU A 737 11.85 12.67 3.87
CA GLU A 737 11.80 11.79 2.70
C GLU A 737 10.53 10.91 2.66
N ASP A 738 10.24 10.17 3.74
CA ASP A 738 9.10 9.24 3.76
C ASP A 738 7.74 9.93 3.55
N THR A 739 7.60 11.14 4.08
CA THR A 739 6.40 11.97 3.93
C THR A 739 6.29 12.47 2.50
N TYR A 740 7.38 12.95 1.91
CA TYR A 740 7.40 13.45 0.54
C TYR A 740 7.12 12.34 -0.48
N PHE A 741 7.74 11.17 -0.32
CA PHE A 741 7.47 10.02 -1.18
C PHE A 741 6.02 9.54 -1.04
N THR A 742 5.49 9.44 0.18
CA THR A 742 4.09 9.05 0.38
C THR A 742 3.14 10.07 -0.27
N TYR A 743 3.43 11.38 -0.17
CA TYR A 743 2.64 12.44 -0.80
C TYR A 743 2.63 12.31 -2.32
N VAL A 744 3.80 12.18 -2.97
CA VAL A 744 3.90 12.07 -4.43
C VAL A 744 3.26 10.77 -4.94
N GLN A 745 3.50 9.65 -4.27
CA GLN A 745 2.91 8.35 -4.61
C GLN A 745 1.39 8.38 -4.49
N THR A 746 0.86 9.01 -3.44
CA THR A 746 -0.60 9.16 -3.26
C THR A 746 -1.19 10.11 -4.31
N SER A 747 -0.54 11.25 -4.57
CA SER A 747 -0.94 12.22 -5.59
C SER A 747 -0.95 11.63 -7.00
N THR A 748 -0.11 10.63 -7.27
CA THR A 748 -0.10 9.87 -8.54
C THR A 748 -1.47 9.27 -8.85
N LEU A 749 -2.21 8.78 -7.84
CA LEU A 749 -3.52 8.14 -8.04
C LEU A 749 -4.59 9.09 -8.57
N LEU A 750 -4.39 10.40 -8.44
CA LEU A 750 -5.35 11.42 -8.87
C LEU A 750 -5.00 12.05 -10.23
N GLN A 751 -3.92 11.60 -10.89
CA GLN A 751 -3.48 12.12 -12.18
C GLN A 751 -4.20 11.44 -13.36
N ASP A 752 -4.46 12.20 -14.43
CA ASP A 752 -4.91 11.66 -15.72
C ASP A 752 -3.69 11.32 -16.60
N PHE A 753 -3.29 10.05 -16.61
CA PHE A 753 -2.08 9.60 -17.34
C PHE A 753 -2.17 9.72 -18.87
N ASN A 754 -3.33 10.07 -19.43
CA ASN A 754 -3.49 10.32 -20.86
C ASN A 754 -3.17 11.78 -21.25
N LYS A 755 -2.89 12.64 -20.28
CA LYS A 755 -2.53 14.04 -20.47
C LYS A 755 -1.10 14.31 -20.01
N ALA A 756 -0.54 15.42 -20.47
CA ALA A 756 0.69 15.94 -19.90
C ALA A 756 0.48 16.22 -18.40
N LEU A 757 1.49 15.93 -17.60
CA LEU A 757 1.43 16.22 -16.17
C LEU A 757 1.48 17.74 -15.95
N GLU A 758 0.77 18.20 -14.92
CA GLU A 758 0.81 19.61 -14.54
C GLU A 758 2.19 19.98 -13.98
N THR A 759 2.67 21.19 -14.30
CA THR A 759 3.99 21.68 -13.88
C THR A 759 4.26 21.53 -12.38
N PRO A 760 3.34 21.88 -11.45
CA PRO A 760 3.60 21.72 -10.02
C PRO A 760 3.88 20.27 -9.61
N TYR A 761 3.20 19.31 -10.24
CA TYR A 761 3.39 17.90 -9.94
C TYR A 761 4.72 17.36 -10.51
N LEU A 762 5.13 17.85 -11.68
CA LEU A 762 6.47 17.57 -12.23
C LEU A 762 7.59 18.08 -11.31
N GLU A 763 7.41 19.26 -10.71
CA GLU A 763 8.35 19.79 -9.72
C GLU A 763 8.42 18.92 -8.46
N ASP A 764 7.28 18.39 -7.99
CA ASP A 764 7.25 17.46 -6.86
C ASP A 764 7.93 16.13 -7.18
N LEU A 765 7.77 15.61 -8.39
CA LEU A 765 8.49 14.41 -8.86
C LEU A 765 10.00 14.65 -8.92
N ASP A 766 10.45 15.80 -9.43
CA ASP A 766 11.87 16.14 -9.50
C ASP A 766 12.48 16.31 -8.10
N LYS A 767 11.75 16.92 -7.15
CA LYS A 767 12.19 16.99 -5.74
C LYS A 767 12.33 15.60 -5.12
N ALA A 768 11.36 14.71 -5.30
CA ALA A 768 11.45 13.34 -4.78
C ALA A 768 12.64 12.58 -5.39
N LEU A 769 12.90 12.75 -6.68
CA LEU A 769 14.07 12.20 -7.37
C LEU A 769 15.39 12.74 -6.78
N GLN A 770 15.48 14.06 -6.55
CA GLN A 770 16.65 14.70 -5.94
C GLN A 770 16.90 14.23 -4.50
N MET A 771 15.82 13.96 -3.75
CA MET A 771 15.90 13.43 -2.39
C MET A 771 16.47 12.01 -2.36
N ASN A 772 15.89 11.11 -3.16
CA ASN A 772 16.33 9.72 -3.20
C ASN A 772 16.06 9.07 -4.57
N GLN A 773 17.04 9.19 -5.45
CA GLN A 773 16.98 8.66 -6.81
C GLN A 773 16.74 7.15 -6.84
N SER A 774 17.41 6.37 -5.98
CA SER A 774 17.26 4.91 -5.94
C SER A 774 15.82 4.48 -5.61
N ARG A 775 15.22 5.13 -4.60
CA ARG A 775 13.83 4.88 -4.20
C ARG A 775 12.85 5.27 -5.29
N TRP A 776 13.05 6.42 -5.92
CA TRP A 776 12.24 6.88 -7.05
C TRP A 776 12.31 5.90 -8.23
N CYS A 777 13.51 5.46 -8.60
CA CYS A 777 13.73 4.50 -9.68
C CYS A 777 13.10 3.14 -9.39
N THR A 778 13.16 2.68 -8.14
CA THR A 778 12.51 1.44 -7.70
C THR A 778 10.99 1.57 -7.83
N TRP A 779 10.40 2.65 -7.30
CA TRP A 779 8.97 2.91 -7.40
C TRP A 779 8.48 2.94 -8.85
N MET A 780 9.19 3.65 -9.72
CA MET A 780 8.85 3.74 -11.15
C MET A 780 9.03 2.42 -11.89
N ASN A 781 10.06 1.63 -11.56
CA ASN A 781 10.23 0.31 -12.17
C ASN A 781 9.16 -0.68 -11.69
N THR A 782 8.76 -0.62 -10.42
CA THR A 782 7.64 -1.42 -9.89
C THR A 782 6.32 -0.99 -10.52
N ASN A 783 6.12 0.29 -10.83
CA ASN A 783 4.92 0.86 -11.43
C ASN A 783 5.14 1.27 -12.89
N TYR A 784 5.84 0.43 -13.68
CA TYR A 784 6.35 0.81 -14.99
C TYR A 784 5.30 1.24 -16.01
N GLN A 785 4.03 0.86 -15.83
CA GLN A 785 2.94 1.32 -16.69
C GLN A 785 2.66 2.82 -16.57
N LEU A 786 3.16 3.51 -15.53
CA LEU A 786 3.20 4.98 -15.46
C LEU A 786 3.96 5.59 -16.64
N MET A 787 4.94 4.87 -17.22
CA MET A 787 5.68 5.28 -18.41
C MET A 787 4.86 5.25 -19.70
N HIS A 788 3.56 4.91 -19.64
CA HIS A 788 2.64 5.23 -20.72
C HIS A 788 2.60 6.75 -20.96
N ASN A 789 2.69 7.54 -19.89
CA ASN A 789 2.89 8.98 -19.96
C ASN A 789 4.35 9.30 -20.31
N ALA A 790 4.53 10.20 -21.29
CA ALA A 790 5.84 10.53 -21.83
C ALA A 790 6.76 11.23 -20.82
N ASP A 791 6.21 12.02 -19.89
CA ASP A 791 6.99 12.77 -18.89
C ASP A 791 7.63 11.81 -17.89
N PHE A 792 6.85 10.87 -17.34
CA PHE A 792 7.37 9.83 -16.45
C PHE A 792 8.46 8.99 -17.11
N LYS A 793 8.24 8.60 -18.37
CA LYS A 793 9.20 7.82 -19.15
C LYS A 793 10.49 8.58 -19.38
N ALA A 794 10.41 9.85 -19.79
CA ALA A 794 11.57 10.68 -20.03
C ALA A 794 12.43 10.83 -18.78
N VAL A 795 11.82 11.12 -17.63
CA VAL A 795 12.53 11.22 -16.34
C VAL A 795 13.17 9.89 -15.98
N TYR A 796 12.43 8.77 -16.06
CA TYR A 796 12.96 7.46 -15.69
C TYR A 796 14.12 7.01 -16.58
N CYS A 797 14.00 7.13 -17.90
CA CYS A 797 15.03 6.69 -18.82
C CYS A 797 16.34 7.46 -18.64
N VAL A 798 16.26 8.79 -18.50
CA VAL A 798 17.42 9.65 -18.31
C VAL A 798 18.03 9.46 -16.92
N ARG A 799 17.19 9.46 -15.88
CA ARG A 799 17.65 9.55 -14.50
C ARG A 799 17.95 8.20 -13.88
N CYS A 800 17.23 7.14 -14.24
CA CYS A 800 17.43 5.82 -13.64
C CYS A 800 18.33 4.91 -14.46
N LEU A 801 18.26 5.01 -15.79
CA LEU A 801 19.01 4.13 -16.69
C LEU A 801 20.13 4.84 -17.47
N GLY A 802 20.24 6.16 -17.37
CA GLY A 802 21.26 6.93 -18.08
C GLY A 802 21.09 6.96 -19.60
N VAL A 803 19.91 6.60 -20.11
CA VAL A 803 19.58 6.58 -21.54
C VAL A 803 19.07 7.97 -21.93
N LYS A 804 19.75 8.62 -22.87
CA LYS A 804 19.40 9.96 -23.36
C LYS A 804 18.51 9.94 -24.59
#